data_AF-A0A952R8N4-F1
#
_entry.id   AF-A0A952R8N4-F1
#
_cell.length_a   1.000
_cell.length_b   1.000
_cell.length_c   1.000
_cell.angle_alpha   90.00
_cell.angle_beta   90.00
_cell.angle_gamma   90.00
#
_symmetry.space_group_name_H-M   'P 1'
#
loop_
_entity.id
_entity.type
_entity.pdbx_description
1 polymer ?
#
loop_
_entity_poly.entity_id
_entity_poly.type
_entity_poly.pdbx_seq_one_letter_code
_entity_poly.pdbx_strand_id
1 'polypeptide(L)'
;MLRLSFLAFITLFLTLGCGGDDSQTAGRGFQGGAGGDGGSGGAQIGIGGTGGTTVPTEPVVSITIEPGTAETVVKNGVATPVTFTVVGTGRDGGIMRGLAATWNVSRPDIGSFGAAGVFTPRGELGGDVTIQASVNGLDGPLTASAVLTVRVETLVGADALPADVVTAVDAATPGAEAAPVIAYPHDQVMMPQNVVAPQVQWTPTGAADDVFRVRLSKPHVQVTALVSPGSPAATAHRFKAEAAVWRALTDSDTDSPVTLELTRWDRTAETLSAAHTITLQISPGAIYGALYYWQVTGSQVMRILPGQDTRQEVTGAGQCVACHTVSRDGRYLAGSVSDYLHSTVIDLTTDPPTTLFTKSPPHIKFSTFSPDSRRLLVNKMSDDYLNDGTDLRGFSLLDPQTGDEVTSVNLSNATSASQPEWSPDGSKIAYIGDISSSYSRSDVYESGNLSILPITGADTFGSPTTLHVGSTLWGAAEGGSANMHPTWSPDSQFLAFAHGEFGRATAGVSTVAQYFPGALYFIAASGGNPVRLDRANGGAGGVQSYWPTFSPFTTPKPGGSGRLFWLAFFSPRPYGNHPQAASPPHSQIWVTAIDPDAGPNDPSHVPYWLPGQDPVAHNIDAHWTALPCRANGEGCGSASECCSGVCLTPDGGGPAVCGPPPPSSCRAAGQGCGGNDDCCDTLTCVANTCTAQVF
;
A
#
# COMPACT_ATOMS: atom_id res chain seq x y z
N MET A 1 -64.46 -6.70 6.79
CA MET A 1 -64.96 -5.56 7.61
C MET A 1 -63.81 -4.55 7.71
N LEU A 2 -64.09 -3.28 7.32
CA LEU A 2 -63.34 -1.99 7.42
C LEU A 2 -61.79 -2.00 7.25
N ARG A 3 -61.13 -1.41 6.23
CA ARG A 3 -61.03 -0.03 5.63
C ARG A 3 -60.42 1.08 6.52
N LEU A 4 -59.25 1.62 6.11
CA LEU A 4 -58.86 3.03 5.81
C LEU A 4 -57.31 3.09 5.62
N SER A 5 -56.71 3.45 4.46
CA SER A 5 -56.54 4.75 3.75
C SER A 5 -55.25 5.51 4.12
N PHE A 6 -54.45 5.90 3.11
CA PHE A 6 -53.64 7.14 2.90
C PHE A 6 -52.48 6.85 1.90
N LEU A 7 -51.95 7.73 1.05
CA LEU A 7 -52.41 8.83 0.18
C LEU A 7 -51.16 9.15 -0.70
N ALA A 8 -51.30 9.25 -2.02
CA ALA A 8 -50.19 9.55 -2.93
C ALA A 8 -50.18 11.04 -3.31
N PHE A 9 -49.00 11.66 -3.40
CA PHE A 9 -48.82 12.98 -3.99
C PHE A 9 -47.84 12.91 -5.17
N ILE A 10 -48.37 13.25 -6.35
CA ILE A 10 -47.65 13.52 -7.59
C ILE A 10 -47.54 15.03 -7.72
N THR A 11 -46.40 15.56 -8.15
CA THR A 11 -46.31 16.94 -8.64
C THR A 11 -45.56 16.97 -9.98
N LEU A 12 -46.23 17.59 -10.96
CA LEU A 12 -45.88 17.79 -12.35
C LEU A 12 -45.60 19.29 -12.54
N PHE A 13 -44.59 19.69 -13.31
CA PHE A 13 -44.59 21.00 -13.99
C PHE A 13 -43.88 20.95 -15.34
N LEU A 14 -44.56 21.49 -16.36
CA LEU A 14 -44.13 21.69 -17.75
C LEU A 14 -43.98 23.20 -18.02
N THR A 15 -42.85 23.56 -18.65
CA THR A 15 -42.62 24.51 -19.78
C THR A 15 -43.10 25.98 -19.81
N LEU A 16 -42.18 26.86 -20.28
CA LEU A 16 -42.25 27.85 -21.40
C LEU A 16 -41.87 29.33 -21.12
N GLY A 17 -41.01 29.86 -22.00
CA GLY A 17 -40.86 31.27 -22.43
C GLY A 17 -39.59 31.99 -21.91
N CYS A 18 -38.86 32.85 -22.62
CA CYS A 18 -38.69 33.27 -24.04
C CYS A 18 -37.73 34.48 -24.05
N GLY A 19 -36.86 34.63 -25.07
CA GLY A 19 -36.18 35.89 -25.49
C GLY A 19 -34.91 36.28 -24.71
N GLY A 20 -33.81 36.78 -25.29
CA GLY A 20 -33.56 37.33 -26.64
C GLY A 20 -32.69 38.58 -26.52
N ASP A 21 -31.45 38.46 -27.01
CA ASP A 21 -30.52 39.44 -27.62
C ASP A 21 -30.13 40.82 -27.02
N ASP A 22 -28.87 41.14 -27.37
CA ASP A 22 -28.27 42.44 -27.70
C ASP A 22 -27.52 43.31 -26.67
N SER A 23 -26.18 43.23 -26.81
CA SER A 23 -25.25 44.30 -27.20
C SER A 23 -24.98 45.52 -26.28
N GLN A 24 -23.67 45.78 -26.05
CA GLN A 24 -22.92 47.06 -26.18
C GLN A 24 -21.68 47.01 -25.25
N THR A 25 -20.46 46.79 -25.76
CA THR A 25 -19.48 47.76 -26.32
C THR A 25 -19.06 48.92 -25.40
N ALA A 26 -17.83 48.83 -24.88
CA ALA A 26 -16.82 49.90 -24.79
C ALA A 26 -15.48 49.22 -24.44
N GLY A 27 -14.35 49.28 -25.17
CA GLY A 27 -13.98 50.11 -26.31
C GLY A 27 -13.08 51.27 -25.90
N ARG A 28 -11.79 51.02 -25.61
CA ARG A 28 -10.56 51.83 -25.91
C ARG A 28 -9.35 50.89 -25.67
N GLY A 29 -8.40 50.60 -26.56
CA GLY A 29 -7.99 51.19 -27.83
C GLY A 29 -6.60 51.82 -27.70
N PHE A 30 -5.57 51.18 -28.27
CA PHE A 30 -4.37 51.73 -28.96
C PHE A 30 -3.47 50.54 -29.35
N GLN A 31 -3.52 50.07 -30.62
CA GLN A 31 -2.54 50.32 -31.71
C GLN A 31 -1.07 50.23 -31.25
N GLY A 32 -0.16 49.45 -31.84
CA GLY A 32 -0.11 48.79 -33.15
C GLY A 32 1.32 48.99 -33.68
N GLY A 33 2.02 47.91 -34.02
CA GLY A 33 3.37 47.98 -34.59
C GLY A 33 4.00 46.59 -34.77
N ALA A 34 4.13 46.17 -36.02
CA ALA A 34 4.61 44.86 -36.45
C ALA A 34 6.13 44.80 -36.62
N GLY A 35 6.68 43.58 -36.50
CA GLY A 35 7.82 43.09 -37.29
C GLY A 35 9.19 43.14 -36.62
N GLY A 36 9.86 41.98 -36.57
CA GLY A 36 11.31 41.90 -36.39
C GLY A 36 11.80 40.61 -35.72
N ASP A 37 12.49 39.79 -36.50
CA ASP A 37 13.05 38.48 -36.15
C ASP A 37 13.97 38.46 -34.91
N GLY A 38 13.80 37.42 -34.08
CA GLY A 38 14.62 37.16 -32.89
C GLY A 38 15.92 36.42 -33.23
N GLY A 39 16.97 37.17 -33.54
CA GLY A 39 18.36 36.71 -33.56
C GLY A 39 19.04 36.89 -32.21
N SER A 40 19.87 35.91 -31.87
CA SER A 40 20.66 35.76 -30.64
C SER A 40 21.63 36.92 -30.39
N GLY A 41 21.76 37.36 -29.13
CA GLY A 41 22.81 38.31 -28.74
C GLY A 41 22.69 38.72 -27.28
N GLY A 42 23.55 38.14 -26.43
CA GLY A 42 23.65 38.51 -25.03
C GLY A 42 24.08 39.98 -24.87
N ALA A 43 23.45 40.67 -23.93
CA ALA A 43 23.90 41.96 -23.44
C ALA A 43 23.86 41.96 -21.91
N GLN A 44 25.04 42.19 -21.35
CA GLN A 44 25.29 42.49 -19.95
C GLN A 44 24.41 43.65 -19.48
N ILE A 45 23.88 43.54 -18.26
CA ILE A 45 23.45 44.71 -17.46
C ILE A 45 24.15 44.60 -16.11
N GLY A 46 24.88 45.67 -15.78
CA GLY A 46 25.82 45.77 -14.68
C GLY A 46 25.18 45.73 -13.29
N ILE A 47 25.91 45.09 -12.38
CA ILE A 47 25.63 45.04 -10.96
C ILE A 47 26.23 46.30 -10.32
N GLY A 48 25.37 47.22 -9.87
CA GLY A 48 25.70 48.20 -8.85
C GLY A 48 25.29 47.64 -7.49
N GLY A 49 26.25 47.10 -6.74
CA GLY A 49 26.02 46.56 -5.40
C GLY A 49 27.33 46.12 -4.76
N THR A 50 27.89 46.97 -3.91
CA THR A 50 29.14 46.78 -3.19
C THR A 50 29.01 45.70 -2.12
N GLY A 51 29.34 44.46 -2.49
CA GLY A 51 29.80 43.41 -1.58
C GLY A 51 31.18 42.97 -2.08
N GLY A 52 32.22 43.16 -1.28
CA GLY A 52 33.61 42.92 -1.68
C GLY A 52 33.82 41.47 -2.12
N THR A 53 33.87 41.24 -3.43
CA THR A 53 34.43 40.03 -4.02
C THR A 53 35.94 40.23 -4.06
N THR A 54 36.65 39.63 -3.11
CA THR A 54 38.08 39.42 -3.24
C THR A 54 38.29 38.47 -4.41
N VAL A 55 38.64 39.00 -5.58
CA VAL A 55 39.18 38.19 -6.67
C VAL A 55 40.48 37.58 -6.14
N PRO A 56 40.63 36.24 -6.13
CA PRO A 56 41.88 35.60 -5.80
C PRO A 56 43.03 36.20 -6.62
N THR A 57 44.00 36.83 -5.97
CA THR A 57 45.24 37.24 -6.65
C THR A 57 46.13 36.04 -6.98
N GLU A 58 45.84 34.87 -6.40
CA GLU A 58 46.58 33.61 -6.56
C GLU A 58 45.63 32.46 -6.96
N PRO A 59 46.07 31.50 -7.79
CA PRO A 59 45.25 30.35 -8.16
C PRO A 59 44.92 29.46 -6.96
N VAL A 60 43.64 29.09 -6.81
CA VAL A 60 43.18 28.11 -5.81
C VAL A 60 43.69 26.72 -6.19
N VAL A 61 44.34 26.02 -5.25
CA VAL A 61 44.88 24.66 -5.44
C VAL A 61 44.15 23.58 -4.62
N SER A 62 43.43 23.97 -3.56
CA SER A 62 42.55 23.08 -2.80
C SER A 62 41.40 23.85 -2.18
N ILE A 63 40.28 23.16 -1.90
CA ILE A 63 39.13 23.73 -1.18
C ILE A 63 38.68 22.84 -0.02
N THR A 64 38.05 23.47 0.96
CA THR A 64 37.27 22.83 2.04
C THR A 64 35.92 23.55 2.19
N ILE A 65 34.97 22.89 2.85
CA ILE A 65 33.69 23.50 3.22
C ILE A 65 33.71 23.73 4.74
N GLU A 66 33.34 24.93 5.18
CA GLU A 66 33.19 25.29 6.58
C GLU A 66 31.73 25.69 6.88
N PRO A 67 31.07 25.08 7.90
CA PRO A 67 31.57 23.97 8.70
C PRO A 67 31.64 22.66 7.88
N GLY A 68 32.57 21.76 8.23
CA GLY A 68 32.68 20.44 7.59
C GLY A 68 31.56 19.47 7.99
N THR A 69 30.94 19.72 9.14
CA THR A 69 29.75 19.02 9.64
C THR A 69 28.81 20.03 10.30
N ALA A 70 27.51 19.90 10.09
CA ALA A 70 26.50 20.72 10.74
C ALA A 70 25.24 19.91 11.06
N GLU A 71 24.40 20.44 11.96
CA GLU A 71 23.07 19.91 12.22
C GLU A 71 22.04 21.04 12.15
N THR A 72 20.82 20.71 11.76
CA THR A 72 19.66 21.61 11.86
C THR A 72 18.40 20.84 12.22
N VAL A 73 17.47 21.51 12.89
CA VAL A 73 16.17 20.96 13.27
C VAL A 73 15.07 21.74 12.56
N VAL A 74 14.17 21.01 11.90
CA VAL A 74 12.87 21.52 11.48
C VAL A 74 11.90 21.25 12.62
N LYS A 75 11.47 22.31 13.31
CA LYS A 75 10.58 22.19 14.46
C LYS A 75 9.18 22.68 14.09
N ASN A 76 8.19 21.79 14.13
CA ASN A 76 6.80 22.08 13.76
C ASN A 76 6.69 22.76 12.38
N GLY A 77 7.41 22.23 11.38
CA GLY A 77 7.46 22.78 10.02
C GLY A 77 8.32 24.04 9.85
N VAL A 78 8.89 24.60 10.92
CA VAL A 78 9.78 25.76 10.85
C VAL A 78 11.22 25.29 10.64
N ALA A 79 11.72 25.45 9.41
CA ALA A 79 13.08 25.11 9.05
C ALA A 79 14.09 26.20 9.46
N THR A 80 15.25 25.78 9.96
CA THR A 80 16.38 26.67 10.24
C THR A 80 17.47 26.50 9.15
N PRO A 81 17.68 27.50 8.27
CA PRO A 81 18.70 27.42 7.24
C PRO A 81 20.13 27.34 7.83
N VAL A 82 21.04 26.69 7.10
CA VAL A 82 22.44 26.54 7.49
C VAL A 82 23.33 27.15 6.41
N THR A 83 24.28 27.98 6.81
CA THR A 83 25.23 28.61 5.87
C THR A 83 26.52 27.82 5.81
N PHE A 84 26.94 27.46 4.59
CA PHE A 84 28.22 26.84 4.30
C PHE A 84 29.10 27.80 3.50
N THR A 85 30.37 27.85 3.85
CA THR A 85 31.37 28.71 3.20
C THR A 85 32.44 27.83 2.56
N VAL A 86 32.72 28.05 1.27
CA VAL A 86 33.89 27.43 0.62
C VAL A 86 35.14 28.22 0.97
N VAL A 87 36.13 27.52 1.49
CA VAL A 87 37.45 28.06 1.85
C VAL A 87 38.48 27.46 0.90
N GLY A 88 39.11 28.31 0.09
CA GLY A 88 40.20 27.91 -0.80
C GLY A 88 41.56 28.19 -0.19
N THR A 89 42.52 27.33 -0.52
CA THR A 89 43.95 27.54 -0.25
C THR A 89 44.66 27.81 -1.57
N GLY A 90 45.38 28.93 -1.65
CA GLY A 90 46.21 29.33 -2.77
C GLY A 90 47.54 28.57 -2.78
N ARG A 91 48.27 28.63 -3.91
CA ARG A 91 49.58 27.96 -4.05
C ARG A 91 50.62 28.48 -3.05
N ASP A 92 50.50 29.73 -2.63
CA ASP A 92 51.34 30.39 -1.62
C ASP A 92 50.94 30.04 -0.18
N GLY A 93 49.89 29.23 0.01
CA GLY A 93 49.29 28.93 1.31
C GLY A 93 48.27 29.98 1.79
N GLY A 94 47.98 31.01 0.98
CA GLY A 94 46.98 32.03 1.30
C GLY A 94 45.56 31.47 1.38
N ILE A 95 44.78 31.94 2.36
CA ILE A 95 43.40 31.46 2.59
C ILE A 95 42.39 32.45 2.00
N MET A 96 41.47 31.94 1.18
CA MET A 96 40.38 32.68 0.56
C MET A 96 39.05 32.14 1.06
N ARG A 97 38.23 33.00 1.67
CA ARG A 97 36.93 32.62 2.25
C ARG A 97 35.78 33.15 1.39
N GLY A 98 34.72 32.36 1.26
CA GLY A 98 33.53 32.77 0.51
C GLY A 98 33.72 32.66 -0.99
N LEU A 99 34.50 31.66 -1.45
CA LEU A 99 34.64 31.40 -2.88
C LEU A 99 33.27 31.05 -3.49
N ALA A 100 32.98 31.64 -4.65
CA ALA A 100 31.81 31.25 -5.44
C ALA A 100 31.98 29.79 -5.90
N ALA A 101 30.97 28.97 -5.61
CA ALA A 101 31.00 27.54 -5.90
C ALA A 101 29.66 27.05 -6.46
N THR A 102 29.71 25.96 -7.21
CA THR A 102 28.53 25.17 -7.57
C THR A 102 28.27 24.16 -6.46
N TRP A 103 27.02 24.07 -5.99
CA TRP A 103 26.61 23.20 -4.90
C TRP A 103 25.77 22.03 -5.41
N ASN A 104 26.02 20.84 -4.88
CA ASN A 104 25.22 19.63 -5.09
C ASN A 104 24.91 18.98 -3.74
N VAL A 105 23.79 18.26 -3.66
CA VAL A 105 23.34 17.56 -2.45
C VAL A 105 22.92 16.14 -2.79
N SER A 106 23.21 15.18 -1.90
CA SER A 106 22.82 13.78 -2.09
C SER A 106 21.31 13.52 -1.91
N ARG A 107 20.61 14.43 -1.21
CA ARG A 107 19.18 14.31 -0.85
C ARG A 107 18.42 15.61 -1.15
N PRO A 108 18.12 15.90 -2.43
CA PRO A 108 17.41 17.12 -2.84
C PRO A 108 15.95 17.16 -2.35
N ASP A 109 15.41 16.00 -1.94
CA ASP A 109 14.11 15.83 -1.27
C ASP A 109 14.10 16.38 0.16
N ILE A 110 15.24 16.41 0.87
CA ILE A 110 15.36 16.98 2.23
C ILE A 110 15.54 18.50 2.19
N GLY A 111 16.27 19.03 1.21
CA GLY A 111 16.61 20.45 1.15
C GLY A 111 17.40 20.83 -0.09
N SER A 112 17.58 22.13 -0.29
CA SER A 112 18.32 22.67 -1.43
C SER A 112 19.16 23.88 -1.03
N PHE A 113 20.10 24.25 -1.90
CA PHE A 113 20.90 25.46 -1.73
C PHE A 113 20.24 26.65 -2.42
N GLY A 114 20.16 27.77 -1.71
CA GLY A 114 19.91 29.10 -2.27
C GLY A 114 21.20 29.80 -2.71
N ALA A 115 21.08 31.10 -3.02
CA ALA A 115 22.25 31.93 -3.32
C ALA A 115 23.24 31.99 -2.13
N ALA A 116 24.53 32.11 -2.42
CA ALA A 116 25.60 32.30 -1.43
C ALA A 116 25.85 31.14 -0.42
N GLY A 117 25.54 29.89 -0.79
CA GLY A 117 25.91 28.72 0.03
C GLY A 117 25.02 28.49 1.25
N VAL A 118 23.77 28.98 1.21
CA VAL A 118 22.78 28.74 2.26
C VAL A 118 21.95 27.51 1.89
N PHE A 119 22.03 26.45 2.70
CA PHE A 119 21.16 25.30 2.62
C PHE A 119 19.86 25.57 3.38
N THR A 120 18.72 25.34 2.72
CA THR A 120 17.39 25.48 3.32
C THR A 120 16.69 24.12 3.30
N PRO A 121 16.39 23.52 4.48
CA PRO A 121 15.54 22.34 4.55
C PRO A 121 14.16 22.63 3.97
N ARG A 122 13.57 21.67 3.24
CA ARG A 122 12.20 21.79 2.73
C ARG A 122 11.14 21.61 3.83
N GLY A 123 11.53 21.01 4.96
CA GLY A 123 10.73 20.95 6.19
C GLY A 123 10.00 19.62 6.43
N GLU A 124 10.01 18.70 5.47
CA GLU A 124 9.17 17.50 5.51
C GLU A 124 9.93 16.23 5.93
N LEU A 125 11.22 16.12 5.57
CA LEU A 125 12.02 14.90 5.72
C LEU A 125 13.30 15.14 6.54
N GLY A 126 13.70 14.13 7.30
CA GLY A 126 14.95 14.09 8.04
C GLY A 126 15.96 13.11 7.43
N GLY A 127 17.24 13.31 7.73
CA GLY A 127 18.32 12.43 7.29
C GLY A 127 19.66 13.15 7.18
N ASP A 128 20.69 12.36 6.87
CA ASP A 128 22.02 12.88 6.55
C ASP A 128 22.13 13.27 5.07
N VAL A 129 22.58 14.50 4.84
CA VAL A 129 22.78 15.09 3.53
C VAL A 129 24.28 15.28 3.30
N THR A 130 24.82 14.63 2.28
CA THR A 130 26.17 14.94 1.79
C THR A 130 26.10 16.16 0.88
N ILE A 131 26.82 17.20 1.26
CA ILE A 131 26.96 18.45 0.52
C ILE A 131 28.26 18.38 -0.26
N GLN A 132 28.22 18.73 -1.54
CA GLN A 132 29.41 18.84 -2.39
C GLN A 132 29.49 20.25 -2.99
N ALA A 133 30.66 20.87 -2.88
CA ALA A 133 30.96 22.14 -3.52
C ALA A 133 32.05 21.96 -4.58
N SER A 134 31.92 22.64 -5.72
CA SER A 134 32.91 22.65 -6.80
C SER A 134 33.31 24.08 -7.16
N VAL A 135 34.61 24.32 -7.33
CA VAL A 135 35.18 25.57 -7.83
C VAL A 135 36.15 25.28 -8.98
N ASN A 136 36.34 26.24 -9.89
CA ASN A 136 37.37 26.15 -10.90
C ASN A 136 38.74 26.43 -10.27
N GLY A 137 39.59 25.40 -10.18
CA GLY A 137 40.98 25.52 -9.76
C GLY A 137 41.94 25.76 -10.94
N LEU A 138 43.22 25.88 -10.63
CA LEU A 138 44.28 26.10 -11.64
C LEU A 138 44.41 24.92 -12.62
N ASP A 139 44.39 23.69 -12.10
CA ASP A 139 44.67 22.46 -12.85
C ASP A 139 43.39 21.66 -13.18
N GLY A 140 42.21 22.27 -12.97
CA GLY A 140 40.91 21.63 -13.15
C GLY A 140 39.92 21.95 -12.02
N PRO A 141 38.69 21.39 -12.07
CA PRO A 141 37.70 21.58 -11.02
C PRO A 141 38.16 20.95 -9.70
N LEU A 142 38.04 21.70 -8.62
CA LEU A 142 38.32 21.25 -7.25
C LEU A 142 36.99 20.99 -6.55
N THR A 143 36.89 19.86 -5.82
CA THR A 143 35.69 19.48 -5.08
C THR A 143 35.97 19.30 -3.60
N ALA A 144 35.03 19.70 -2.75
CA ALA A 144 35.02 19.40 -1.32
C ALA A 144 33.65 18.89 -0.88
N SER A 145 33.62 18.17 0.25
CA SER A 145 32.40 17.62 0.83
C SER A 145 32.23 18.03 2.29
N ALA A 146 30.97 18.17 2.71
CA ALA A 146 30.53 18.35 4.09
C ALA A 146 29.30 17.48 4.36
N VAL A 147 29.00 17.25 5.63
CA VAL A 147 27.80 16.49 6.06
C VAL A 147 26.86 17.41 6.83
N LEU A 148 25.59 17.40 6.48
CA LEU A 148 24.53 18.07 7.22
C LEU A 148 23.50 17.04 7.71
N THR A 149 23.29 16.97 9.01
CA THR A 149 22.19 16.18 9.59
C THR A 149 20.96 17.06 9.75
N VAL A 150 19.84 16.67 9.14
CA VAL A 150 18.55 17.35 9.27
C VAL A 150 17.63 16.50 10.15
N ARG A 151 17.16 17.05 11.27
CA ARG A 151 16.16 16.42 12.15
C ARG A 151 14.80 17.07 11.98
N VAL A 152 13.73 16.29 12.04
CA VAL A 152 12.35 16.78 12.03
C VAL A 152 11.69 16.45 13.37
N GLU A 153 11.23 17.49 14.06
CA GLU A 153 10.49 17.38 15.32
C GLU A 153 9.10 17.99 15.16
N THR A 154 8.06 17.17 15.34
CA THR A 154 6.66 17.60 15.21
C THR A 154 5.90 17.31 16.51
N LEU A 155 5.23 18.34 17.04
CA LEU A 155 4.33 18.26 18.17
C LEU A 155 2.88 18.45 17.69
N VAL A 156 2.03 17.45 17.93
CA VAL A 156 0.62 17.42 17.50
C VAL A 156 -0.30 17.49 18.72
N GLY A 157 -1.41 18.23 18.60
CA GLY A 157 -2.45 18.33 19.64
C GLY A 157 -2.13 19.28 20.79
N ALA A 158 -1.06 20.06 20.69
CA ALA A 158 -0.67 21.04 21.72
C ALA A 158 -1.68 22.20 21.86
N ASP A 159 -2.35 22.57 20.77
CA ASP A 159 -3.39 23.60 20.73
C ASP A 159 -4.65 23.25 21.53
N ALA A 160 -4.87 21.95 21.78
CA ALA A 160 -5.99 21.46 22.57
C ALA A 160 -5.71 21.41 24.08
N LEU A 161 -4.55 21.89 24.55
CA LEU A 161 -4.10 21.81 25.95
C LEU A 161 -3.54 23.15 26.45
N PRO A 162 -3.60 23.42 27.77
CA PRO A 162 -2.89 24.54 28.37
C PRO A 162 -1.37 24.46 28.13
N ALA A 163 -0.72 25.60 27.86
CA ALA A 163 0.70 25.64 27.48
C ALA A 163 1.66 25.10 28.56
N ASP A 164 1.31 25.28 29.83
CA ASP A 164 2.02 24.71 30.99
C ASP A 164 1.91 23.18 31.01
N VAL A 165 0.73 22.63 30.70
CA VAL A 165 0.53 21.18 30.57
C VAL A 165 1.34 20.62 29.40
N VAL A 166 1.29 21.27 28.24
CA VAL A 166 2.09 20.86 27.06
C VAL A 166 3.59 20.82 27.41
N THR A 167 4.08 21.87 28.06
CA THR A 167 5.49 21.97 28.47
C THR A 167 5.87 20.89 29.48
N ALA A 168 5.01 20.64 30.47
CA ALA A 168 5.24 19.61 31.49
C ALA A 168 5.27 18.20 30.87
N VAL A 169 4.30 17.86 30.01
CA VAL A 169 4.19 16.53 29.41
C VAL A 169 5.31 16.25 28.42
N ASP A 170 5.72 17.23 27.61
CA ASP A 170 6.77 17.05 26.62
C ASP A 170 8.16 16.90 27.27
N ALA A 171 8.42 17.65 28.35
CA ALA A 171 9.68 17.58 29.10
C ALA A 171 9.76 16.38 30.06
N ALA A 172 8.63 15.81 30.46
CA ALA A 172 8.61 14.72 31.43
C ALA A 172 9.21 13.42 30.87
N THR A 173 9.88 12.68 31.74
CA THR A 173 10.39 11.32 31.46
C THR A 173 9.43 10.27 32.00
N PRO A 174 9.30 9.09 31.35
CA PRO A 174 8.48 8.01 31.87
C PRO A 174 8.82 7.65 33.33
N GLY A 175 7.79 7.53 34.17
CA GLY A 175 7.90 7.20 35.58
C GLY A 175 7.78 5.70 35.87
N ALA A 176 7.45 5.37 37.12
CA ALA A 176 7.35 3.99 37.60
C ALA A 176 5.91 3.43 37.62
N GLU A 177 4.89 4.26 37.37
CA GLU A 177 3.50 3.79 37.29
C GLU A 177 3.32 2.83 36.11
N ALA A 178 2.43 1.84 36.22
CA ALA A 178 2.14 0.90 35.16
C ALA A 178 1.81 1.59 33.82
N ALA A 179 2.44 1.12 32.74
CA ALA A 179 2.24 1.67 31.42
C ALA A 179 0.82 1.39 30.87
N PRO A 180 0.23 2.33 30.11
CA PRO A 180 -0.91 2.01 29.25
C PRO A 180 -0.51 0.97 28.20
N VAL A 181 -1.45 0.11 27.78
CA VAL A 181 -1.16 -1.01 26.87
C VAL A 181 -1.63 -0.71 25.45
N ILE A 182 -0.71 -0.57 24.50
CA ILE A 182 -0.99 -0.53 23.07
C ILE A 182 -1.65 -1.85 22.65
N ALA A 183 -2.85 -1.74 22.07
CA ALA A 183 -3.63 -2.85 21.53
C ALA A 183 -3.43 -3.03 20.02
N TYR A 184 -3.14 -1.94 19.30
CA TYR A 184 -2.79 -1.94 17.89
C TYR A 184 -1.99 -0.65 17.56
N PRO A 185 -1.04 -0.64 16.61
CA PRO A 185 -0.50 -1.79 15.86
C PRO A 185 0.15 -2.84 16.76
N HIS A 186 0.37 -4.04 16.21
CA HIS A 186 1.10 -5.09 16.90
C HIS A 186 2.61 -4.84 16.83
N ASP A 187 3.36 -5.28 17.84
CA ASP A 187 4.82 -5.19 17.82
C ASP A 187 5.40 -5.99 16.64
N GLN A 188 6.45 -5.45 16.03
CA GLN A 188 7.11 -5.96 14.82
C GLN A 188 6.22 -6.05 13.58
N VAL A 189 5.09 -5.32 13.53
CA VAL A 189 4.27 -5.24 12.31
C VAL A 189 5.12 -4.76 11.12
N MET A 190 4.96 -5.41 9.97
CA MET A 190 5.62 -5.00 8.73
C MET A 190 4.61 -4.35 7.78
N MET A 191 4.87 -3.11 7.39
CA MET A 191 4.01 -2.34 6.47
C MET A 191 4.81 -1.87 5.24
N PRO A 192 4.19 -1.78 4.05
CA PRO A 192 4.81 -1.11 2.93
C PRO A 192 4.83 0.40 3.20
N GLN A 193 5.76 1.12 2.57
CA GLN A 193 5.99 2.55 2.79
C GLN A 193 4.73 3.42 2.56
N ASN A 194 3.82 2.95 1.71
CA ASN A 194 2.68 3.72 1.20
C ASN A 194 1.35 3.41 1.86
N VAL A 195 1.37 2.54 2.87
CA VAL A 195 0.18 2.33 3.70
C VAL A 195 -0.01 3.55 4.59
N VAL A 196 -1.24 4.03 4.63
CA VAL A 196 -1.66 5.13 5.51
C VAL A 196 -1.35 4.80 6.97
N ALA A 197 -1.18 5.85 7.78
CA ALA A 197 -0.85 5.70 9.19
C ALA A 197 -1.78 4.69 9.89
N PRO A 198 -1.23 3.69 10.61
CA PRO A 198 -2.06 2.84 11.45
C PRO A 198 -2.72 3.72 12.53
N GLN A 199 -3.98 3.44 12.83
CA GLN A 199 -4.61 4.05 13.99
C GLN A 199 -4.03 3.39 15.24
N VAL A 200 -3.20 4.09 16.00
CA VAL A 200 -2.74 3.65 17.32
C VAL A 200 -3.95 3.52 18.23
N GLN A 201 -4.10 2.39 18.89
CA GLN A 201 -5.19 2.08 19.81
C GLN A 201 -4.62 1.47 21.08
N TRP A 202 -5.19 1.80 22.23
CA TRP A 202 -4.76 1.24 23.51
C TRP A 202 -5.93 0.81 24.36
N THR A 203 -5.65 -0.09 25.31
CA THR A 203 -6.65 -0.54 26.28
C THR A 203 -7.14 0.66 27.11
N PRO A 204 -8.47 0.87 27.23
CA PRO A 204 -9.02 1.95 28.03
C PRO A 204 -8.48 1.96 29.47
N THR A 205 -7.96 3.10 29.89
CA THR A 205 -7.36 3.34 31.21
C THR A 205 -7.33 4.85 31.50
N GLY A 206 -6.98 5.23 32.74
CA GLY A 206 -6.83 6.62 33.16
C GLY A 206 -8.13 7.32 33.53
N ALA A 207 -7.98 8.50 34.15
CA ALA A 207 -9.07 9.43 34.35
C ALA A 207 -9.47 10.11 33.04
N ALA A 208 -10.69 10.65 32.99
CA ALA A 208 -11.21 11.29 31.78
C ALA A 208 -10.38 12.51 31.35
N ASP A 209 -9.70 13.17 32.29
CA ASP A 209 -8.87 14.35 32.08
C ASP A 209 -7.37 14.05 31.85
N ASP A 210 -6.95 12.79 31.93
CA ASP A 210 -5.58 12.39 31.64
C ASP A 210 -5.18 12.66 30.18
N VAL A 211 -3.89 12.93 29.95
CA VAL A 211 -3.33 13.16 28.62
C VAL A 211 -2.50 11.95 28.21
N PHE A 212 -2.71 11.42 27.01
CA PHE A 212 -1.84 10.38 26.48
C PHE A 212 -0.78 10.99 25.57
N ARG A 213 0.47 10.62 25.79
CA ARG A 213 1.58 11.00 24.92
C ARG A 213 1.96 9.81 24.05
N VAL A 214 1.74 9.95 22.75
CA VAL A 214 2.17 9.00 21.72
C VAL A 214 3.41 9.56 21.05
N ARG A 215 4.53 8.87 21.12
CA ARG A 215 5.78 9.30 20.48
C ARG A 215 6.20 8.27 19.43
N LEU A 216 6.23 8.70 18.17
CA LEU A 216 6.72 7.95 17.03
C LEU A 216 8.10 8.48 16.69
N SER A 217 9.10 7.61 16.54
CA SER A 217 10.47 8.05 16.32
C SER A 217 11.26 7.14 15.38
N LYS A 218 12.16 7.79 14.63
CA LYS A 218 13.24 7.25 13.82
C LYS A 218 14.50 8.09 14.12
N PRO A 219 15.71 7.69 13.65
CA PRO A 219 16.95 8.42 13.95
C PRO A 219 16.90 9.94 13.71
N HIS A 220 16.22 10.40 12.66
CA HIS A 220 16.13 11.81 12.26
C HIS A 220 14.71 12.40 12.30
N VAL A 221 13.71 11.63 12.73
CA VAL A 221 12.31 12.11 12.80
C VAL A 221 11.69 11.73 14.12
N GLN A 222 11.08 12.70 14.80
CA GLN A 222 10.31 12.49 16.01
C GLN A 222 8.97 13.20 15.91
N VAL A 223 7.91 12.45 16.12
CA VAL A 223 6.54 12.96 16.23
C VAL A 223 6.06 12.68 17.63
N THR A 224 5.68 13.72 18.36
CA THR A 224 5.02 13.60 19.66
C THR A 224 3.58 14.11 19.52
N ALA A 225 2.61 13.25 19.80
CA ALA A 225 1.20 13.63 19.84
C ALA A 225 0.69 13.60 21.28
N LEU A 226 0.04 14.70 21.67
CA LEU A 226 -0.66 14.81 22.96
C LEU A 226 -2.15 14.64 22.71
N VAL A 227 -2.70 13.52 23.15
CA VAL A 227 -4.11 13.16 22.98
C VAL A 227 -4.88 13.61 24.22
N SER A 228 -5.76 14.59 24.05
CA SER A 228 -6.39 15.34 25.14
C SER A 228 -7.82 14.88 25.46
N PRO A 229 -8.27 15.03 26.71
CA PRO A 229 -9.58 14.63 27.27
C PRO A 229 -10.84 14.96 26.45
N GLY A 230 -10.83 16.11 25.76
CA GLY A 230 -11.97 16.58 24.98
C GLY A 230 -12.00 16.07 23.53
N SER A 231 -10.96 15.35 23.11
CA SER A 231 -10.86 14.83 21.74
C SER A 231 -11.63 13.51 21.60
N PRO A 232 -12.30 13.26 20.46
CA PRO A 232 -12.85 11.94 20.15
C PRO A 232 -11.81 10.82 20.23
N ALA A 233 -10.54 11.17 19.96
CA ALA A 233 -9.37 10.33 20.09
C ALA A 233 -9.14 9.83 21.53
N ALA A 234 -9.18 10.72 22.54
CA ALA A 234 -9.02 10.33 23.94
C ALA A 234 -10.18 9.45 24.44
N THR A 235 -11.43 9.81 24.10
CA THR A 235 -12.61 9.03 24.51
C THR A 235 -12.62 7.62 23.93
N ALA A 236 -12.05 7.45 22.73
CA ALA A 236 -11.93 6.15 22.08
C ALA A 236 -10.61 5.42 22.41
N HIS A 237 -9.68 6.05 23.13
CA HIS A 237 -8.31 5.58 23.35
C HIS A 237 -7.60 5.25 22.03
N ARG A 238 -7.64 6.20 21.07
CA ARG A 238 -7.05 6.06 19.73
C ARG A 238 -6.35 7.33 19.26
N PHE A 239 -5.36 7.18 18.38
CA PHE A 239 -4.69 8.27 17.68
C PHE A 239 -4.32 7.83 16.27
N LYS A 240 -4.50 8.69 15.27
CA LYS A 240 -4.03 8.46 13.90
C LYS A 240 -3.21 9.67 13.48
N ALA A 241 -1.96 9.43 13.09
CA ALA A 241 -1.11 10.49 12.55
C ALA A 241 -1.67 10.99 11.21
N GLU A 242 -1.60 12.29 10.98
CA GLU A 242 -1.95 12.88 9.69
C GLU A 242 -0.99 12.42 8.59
N ALA A 243 -1.44 12.46 7.34
CA ALA A 243 -0.70 11.93 6.20
C ALA A 243 0.71 12.53 6.07
N ALA A 244 0.85 13.86 6.19
CA ALA A 244 2.16 14.52 6.09
C ALA A 244 3.11 14.11 7.24
N VAL A 245 2.57 13.97 8.46
CA VAL A 245 3.33 13.56 9.65
C VAL A 245 3.78 12.11 9.54
N TRP A 246 2.90 11.24 9.06
CA TRP A 246 3.24 9.84 8.80
C TRP A 246 4.27 9.69 7.69
N ARG A 247 4.14 10.49 6.62
CA ARG A 247 5.10 10.52 5.51
C ARG A 247 6.52 10.88 5.98
N ALA A 248 6.64 11.86 6.88
CA ALA A 248 7.95 12.20 7.46
C ALA A 248 8.62 10.97 8.09
N LEU A 249 7.85 10.10 8.78
CA LEU A 249 8.36 8.86 9.36
C LEU A 249 8.66 7.80 8.30
N THR A 250 7.82 7.62 7.27
CA THR A 250 8.01 6.53 6.28
C THR A 250 9.10 6.83 5.26
N ASP A 251 9.30 8.10 4.91
CA ASP A 251 10.22 8.54 3.86
C ASP A 251 11.60 8.95 4.41
N SER A 252 11.71 9.19 5.72
CA SER A 252 12.99 9.40 6.40
C SER A 252 13.52 8.09 6.97
N ASP A 253 14.85 7.93 6.96
CA ASP A 253 15.54 6.74 7.49
C ASP A 253 14.85 5.44 7.05
N THR A 254 14.74 5.22 5.75
CA THR A 254 13.91 4.15 5.15
C THR A 254 14.31 2.74 5.59
N ASP A 255 15.54 2.56 6.08
CA ASP A 255 16.04 1.30 6.63
C ASP A 255 15.86 1.16 8.15
N SER A 256 15.42 2.22 8.83
CA SER A 256 15.19 2.20 10.28
C SER A 256 13.71 1.95 10.58
N PRO A 257 13.40 1.10 11.59
CA PRO A 257 12.04 0.93 12.05
C PRO A 257 11.52 2.18 12.77
N VAL A 258 10.21 2.32 12.84
CA VAL A 258 9.55 3.33 13.68
C VAL A 258 9.38 2.75 15.09
N THR A 259 9.91 3.44 16.09
CA THR A 259 9.61 3.15 17.50
C THR A 259 8.37 3.91 17.91
N LEU A 260 7.37 3.21 18.45
CA LEU A 260 6.14 3.79 19.00
C LEU A 260 6.14 3.63 20.52
N GLU A 261 6.16 4.75 21.24
CA GLU A 261 6.04 4.84 22.69
C GLU A 261 4.66 5.40 23.08
N LEU A 262 4.00 4.74 24.02
CA LEU A 262 2.78 5.24 24.66
C LEU A 262 3.00 5.44 26.17
N THR A 263 2.65 6.63 26.64
CA THR A 263 2.65 7.00 28.07
C THR A 263 1.35 7.72 28.43
N ARG A 264 0.96 7.68 29.70
CA ARG A 264 -0.16 8.44 30.25
C ARG A 264 0.38 9.48 31.24
N TRP A 265 -0.06 10.73 31.09
CA TRP A 265 0.13 11.79 32.05
C TRP A 265 -1.07 11.84 32.99
N ASP A 266 -0.83 11.48 34.25
CA ASP A 266 -1.81 11.63 35.32
C ASP A 266 -1.93 13.12 35.67
N ARG A 267 -3.10 13.70 35.43
CA ARG A 267 -3.34 15.14 35.69
C ARG A 267 -3.39 15.51 37.16
N THR A 268 -3.68 14.56 38.03
CA THR A 268 -3.75 14.79 39.48
C THR A 268 -2.37 14.68 40.10
N ALA A 269 -1.58 13.68 39.71
CA ALA A 269 -0.24 13.45 40.23
C ALA A 269 0.84 14.27 39.52
N GLU A 270 0.56 14.82 38.34
CA GLU A 270 1.50 15.54 37.47
C GLU A 270 2.74 14.69 37.14
N THR A 271 2.52 13.42 36.79
CA THR A 271 3.59 12.48 36.44
C THR A 271 3.25 11.66 35.20
N LEU A 272 4.28 11.20 34.48
CA LEU A 272 4.13 10.22 33.41
C LEU A 272 4.21 8.81 33.97
N SER A 273 3.37 7.93 33.43
CA SER A 273 3.51 6.49 33.57
C SER A 273 4.82 5.97 32.98
N ALA A 274 5.14 4.71 33.27
CA ALA A 274 6.08 3.95 32.45
C ALA A 274 5.58 3.91 30.99
N ALA A 275 6.52 3.67 30.07
CA ALA A 275 6.27 3.57 28.65
C ALA A 275 5.98 2.14 28.22
N HIS A 276 4.94 1.95 27.39
CA HIS A 276 4.85 0.75 26.56
C HIS A 276 5.39 1.09 25.18
N THR A 277 6.40 0.35 24.74
CA THR A 277 7.10 0.58 23.48
C THR A 277 6.94 -0.62 22.56
N ILE A 278 6.62 -0.35 21.29
CA ILE A 278 6.62 -1.33 20.21
C ILE A 278 7.39 -0.80 19.01
N THR A 279 7.74 -1.68 18.08
CA THR A 279 8.47 -1.37 16.86
C THR A 279 7.62 -1.67 15.63
N LEU A 280 7.60 -0.74 14.67
CA LEU A 280 6.95 -0.91 13.36
C LEU A 280 8.04 -0.98 12.30
N GLN A 281 8.03 -2.06 11.51
CA GLN A 281 8.93 -2.23 10.39
C GLN A 281 8.28 -1.62 9.13
N ILE A 282 9.05 -0.86 8.37
CA ILE A 282 8.61 -0.24 7.12
C ILE A 282 9.49 -0.76 5.99
N SER A 283 8.90 -1.46 5.04
CA SER A 283 9.60 -1.83 3.81
C SER A 283 9.82 -0.57 2.97
N PRO A 284 11.04 -0.31 2.44
CA PRO A 284 11.38 0.87 1.63
C PRO A 284 10.83 0.79 0.19
N GLY A 285 9.59 0.31 0.05
CA GLY A 285 8.88 0.16 -1.20
C GLY A 285 7.37 0.18 -0.98
N ALA A 286 6.65 0.32 -2.08
CA ALA A 286 5.21 0.58 -2.07
C ALA A 286 4.42 -0.45 -2.88
N ILE A 287 3.16 -0.62 -2.50
CA ILE A 287 2.19 -1.46 -3.22
C ILE A 287 1.24 -0.54 -3.97
N TYR A 288 1.33 -0.52 -5.30
CA TYR A 288 0.56 0.38 -6.16
C TYR A 288 -0.76 -0.22 -6.66
N GLY A 289 -1.21 -1.32 -6.06
CA GLY A 289 -2.41 -2.04 -6.46
C GLY A 289 -3.69 -1.61 -5.76
N ALA A 290 -4.79 -1.60 -6.51
CA ALA A 290 -6.10 -1.60 -5.87
C ALA A 290 -6.34 -2.95 -5.20
N LEU A 291 -7.02 -2.92 -4.06
CA LEU A 291 -7.57 -4.10 -3.40
C LEU A 291 -9.08 -4.06 -3.50
N TYR A 292 -9.63 -5.05 -4.20
CA TYR A 292 -11.07 -5.31 -4.25
C TYR A 292 -11.42 -6.30 -3.17
N TYR A 293 -12.58 -6.15 -2.53
CA TYR A 293 -13.02 -7.08 -1.52
C TYR A 293 -14.53 -7.14 -1.42
N TRP A 294 -15.04 -8.25 -0.89
CA TRP A 294 -16.46 -8.39 -0.63
C TRP A 294 -16.80 -7.88 0.77
N GLN A 295 -17.67 -6.86 0.83
CA GLN A 295 -18.33 -6.46 2.05
C GLN A 295 -19.66 -7.23 2.15
N VAL A 296 -19.68 -8.26 2.99
CA VAL A 296 -20.84 -9.16 3.13
C VAL A 296 -22.07 -8.37 3.58
N THR A 297 -21.89 -7.45 4.53
CA THR A 297 -22.91 -6.49 4.96
C THR A 297 -23.17 -5.50 3.82
N GLY A 298 -24.37 -5.53 3.24
CA GLY A 298 -24.70 -4.75 2.03
C GLY A 298 -24.50 -5.51 0.71
N SER A 299 -23.82 -6.67 0.76
CA SER A 299 -23.64 -7.60 -0.36
C SER A 299 -23.09 -6.93 -1.62
N GLN A 300 -21.91 -6.32 -1.49
CA GLN A 300 -21.31 -5.49 -2.53
C GLN A 300 -19.78 -5.64 -2.58
N VAL A 301 -19.21 -5.47 -3.77
CA VAL A 301 -17.76 -5.39 -3.97
C VAL A 301 -17.32 -3.95 -3.73
N MET A 302 -16.33 -3.83 -2.85
CA MET A 302 -15.66 -2.59 -2.49
C MET A 302 -14.25 -2.56 -3.07
N ARG A 303 -13.70 -1.37 -3.25
CA ARG A 303 -12.31 -1.14 -3.68
C ARG A 303 -11.63 -0.15 -2.76
N ILE A 304 -10.39 -0.43 -2.37
CA ILE A 304 -9.48 0.53 -1.73
C ILE A 304 -8.33 0.77 -2.70
N LEU A 305 -8.04 2.05 -2.96
CA LEU A 305 -6.88 2.45 -3.76
C LEU A 305 -5.62 2.55 -2.88
N PRO A 306 -4.42 2.37 -3.44
CA PRO A 306 -3.15 2.57 -2.74
C PRO A 306 -3.08 3.89 -2.01
N GLY A 307 -2.56 3.88 -0.78
CA GLY A 307 -2.39 5.09 0.02
C GLY A 307 -3.69 5.79 0.42
N GLN A 308 -4.86 5.19 0.15
CA GLN A 308 -6.15 5.72 0.59
C GLN A 308 -6.68 4.94 1.79
N ASP A 309 -7.37 5.64 2.67
CA ASP A 309 -8.13 5.07 3.79
C ASP A 309 -9.64 5.18 3.55
N THR A 310 -10.04 5.35 2.30
CA THR A 310 -11.44 5.37 1.88
C THR A 310 -11.72 4.23 0.92
N ARG A 311 -12.93 3.66 1.04
CA ARG A 311 -13.43 2.60 0.16
C ARG A 311 -14.37 3.18 -0.88
N GLN A 312 -14.35 2.61 -2.07
CA GLN A 312 -15.22 2.92 -3.19
C GLN A 312 -16.11 1.74 -3.48
N GLU A 313 -17.38 2.00 -3.75
CA GLU A 313 -18.32 0.97 -4.21
C GLU A 313 -18.04 0.67 -5.69
N VAL A 314 -17.87 -0.61 -6.03
CA VAL A 314 -17.60 -1.06 -7.41
C VAL A 314 -18.88 -1.58 -8.05
N THR A 315 -19.61 -2.41 -7.30
CA THR A 315 -20.92 -2.93 -7.69
C THR A 315 -21.98 -2.20 -6.87
N GLY A 316 -23.08 -1.77 -7.50
CA GLY A 316 -24.19 -1.12 -6.79
C GLY A 316 -24.68 -1.95 -5.59
N ALA A 317 -25.11 -1.31 -4.51
CA ALA A 317 -25.62 -1.99 -3.31
C ALA A 317 -26.70 -3.03 -3.66
N GLY A 318 -26.54 -4.26 -3.15
CA GLY A 318 -27.42 -5.39 -3.47
C GLY A 318 -27.16 -6.08 -4.82
N GLN A 319 -26.27 -5.54 -5.66
CA GLN A 319 -25.72 -6.25 -6.82
C GLN A 319 -24.54 -7.11 -6.38
N CYS A 320 -24.87 -8.15 -5.61
CA CYS A 320 -23.89 -9.13 -5.14
C CYS A 320 -23.21 -9.74 -6.35
N VAL A 321 -21.88 -9.63 -6.43
CA VAL A 321 -21.06 -10.53 -7.24
C VAL A 321 -20.33 -11.43 -6.25
N ALA A 322 -21.00 -12.50 -5.82
CA ALA A 322 -20.44 -13.45 -4.87
C ALA A 322 -19.40 -14.32 -5.57
N CYS A 323 -18.41 -14.79 -4.79
CA CYS A 323 -17.30 -15.59 -5.29
C CYS A 323 -16.60 -14.91 -6.48
N HIS A 324 -16.44 -13.59 -6.39
CA HIS A 324 -15.82 -12.82 -7.46
C HIS A 324 -14.34 -13.13 -7.59
N THR A 325 -13.77 -12.76 -8.73
CA THR A 325 -12.34 -12.70 -8.96
C THR A 325 -12.06 -11.48 -9.83
N VAL A 326 -10.92 -10.84 -9.61
CA VAL A 326 -10.50 -9.69 -10.41
C VAL A 326 -9.27 -10.10 -11.22
N SER A 327 -9.24 -9.74 -12.49
CA SER A 327 -8.08 -9.99 -13.35
C SER A 327 -6.86 -9.24 -12.80
N ARG A 328 -5.66 -9.81 -12.97
CA ARG A 328 -4.42 -9.27 -12.37
C ARG A 328 -4.09 -7.84 -12.83
N ASP A 329 -4.53 -7.51 -14.04
CA ASP A 329 -4.42 -6.19 -14.67
C ASP A 329 -5.58 -5.23 -14.33
N GLY A 330 -6.56 -5.69 -13.56
CA GLY A 330 -7.64 -4.86 -13.02
C GLY A 330 -8.72 -4.49 -14.02
N ARG A 331 -8.70 -5.09 -15.22
CA ARG A 331 -9.66 -4.77 -16.28
C ARG A 331 -11.01 -5.46 -16.09
N TYR A 332 -11.04 -6.65 -15.48
CA TYR A 332 -12.25 -7.45 -15.41
C TYR A 332 -12.53 -7.96 -14.00
N LEU A 333 -13.79 -7.97 -13.64
CA LEU A 333 -14.32 -8.66 -12.47
C LEU A 333 -15.28 -9.75 -12.95
N ALA A 334 -15.01 -11.00 -12.61
CA ALA A 334 -15.90 -12.13 -12.88
C ALA A 334 -16.53 -12.63 -11.58
N GLY A 335 -17.72 -13.20 -11.64
CA GLY A 335 -18.33 -13.90 -10.52
C GLY A 335 -19.80 -14.20 -10.76
N SER A 336 -20.52 -14.55 -9.70
CA SER A 336 -21.94 -14.89 -9.78
C SER A 336 -22.79 -13.80 -9.18
N VAL A 337 -23.84 -13.38 -9.90
CA VAL A 337 -24.75 -12.34 -9.40
C VAL A 337 -25.63 -12.86 -8.26
N SER A 338 -26.45 -12.00 -7.66
CA SER A 338 -27.17 -12.24 -6.38
C SER A 338 -28.06 -13.48 -6.29
N ASP A 339 -28.39 -14.15 -7.40
CA ASP A 339 -29.13 -15.41 -7.40
C ASP A 339 -28.26 -16.67 -7.39
N TYR A 340 -26.93 -16.53 -7.46
CA TYR A 340 -25.94 -17.62 -7.58
C TYR A 340 -26.12 -18.51 -8.83
N LEU A 341 -27.02 -18.12 -9.74
CA LEU A 341 -27.33 -18.86 -10.96
C LEU A 341 -26.76 -18.17 -12.20
N HIS A 342 -26.64 -16.85 -12.21
CA HIS A 342 -26.06 -16.16 -13.37
C HIS A 342 -24.60 -15.80 -13.13
N SER A 343 -23.76 -16.20 -14.08
CA SER A 343 -22.36 -15.78 -14.15
C SER A 343 -22.26 -14.47 -14.89
N THR A 344 -21.35 -13.60 -14.45
CA THR A 344 -21.11 -12.29 -15.06
C THR A 344 -19.63 -11.98 -15.18
N VAL A 345 -19.28 -11.16 -16.17
CA VAL A 345 -18.03 -10.42 -16.23
C VAL A 345 -18.34 -8.94 -16.40
N ILE A 346 -17.68 -8.11 -15.61
CA ILE A 346 -17.79 -6.65 -15.59
C ILE A 346 -16.44 -6.06 -16.03
N ASP A 347 -16.50 -5.12 -16.96
CA ASP A 347 -15.38 -4.26 -17.36
C ASP A 347 -15.21 -3.14 -16.34
N LEU A 348 -14.07 -3.16 -15.66
CA LEU A 348 -13.67 -2.20 -14.63
C LEU A 348 -12.93 -0.98 -15.22
N THR A 349 -12.66 -0.96 -16.53
CA THR A 349 -11.98 0.16 -17.20
C THR A 349 -12.91 1.32 -17.54
N THR A 350 -14.23 1.12 -17.43
CA THR A 350 -15.25 2.16 -17.62
C THR A 350 -15.71 2.74 -16.29
N ASP A 351 -16.14 4.01 -16.29
CA ASP A 351 -16.76 4.66 -15.12
C ASP A 351 -18.17 5.19 -15.51
N PRO A 352 -19.26 4.60 -14.98
CA PRO A 352 -19.29 3.44 -14.09
C PRO A 352 -18.86 2.13 -14.80
N PRO A 353 -18.48 1.07 -14.04
CA PRO A 353 -18.18 -0.24 -14.60
C PRO A 353 -19.32 -0.81 -15.45
N THR A 354 -18.99 -1.45 -16.57
CA THR A 354 -19.98 -1.96 -17.55
C THR A 354 -19.99 -3.49 -17.57
N THR A 355 -21.17 -4.11 -17.50
CA THR A 355 -21.29 -5.57 -17.66
C THR A 355 -21.01 -5.99 -19.10
N LEU A 356 -20.04 -6.90 -19.31
CA LEU A 356 -19.76 -7.52 -20.60
C LEU A 356 -20.77 -8.61 -20.93
N PHE A 357 -21.07 -9.48 -19.96
CA PHE A 357 -22.14 -10.45 -20.08
C PHE A 357 -22.76 -10.81 -18.72
N THR A 358 -24.00 -11.31 -18.78
CA THR A 358 -24.65 -12.06 -17.70
C THR A 358 -25.36 -13.25 -18.33
N LYS A 359 -24.99 -14.48 -17.95
CA LYS A 359 -25.48 -15.72 -18.58
C LYS A 359 -25.80 -16.81 -17.56
N SER A 360 -26.74 -17.68 -17.92
CA SER A 360 -27.13 -18.89 -17.19
C SER A 360 -27.67 -19.90 -18.20
N PRO A 361 -27.00 -21.05 -18.44
CA PRO A 361 -25.64 -21.44 -17.98
C PRO A 361 -24.51 -20.63 -18.67
N PRO A 362 -23.23 -20.73 -18.23
CA PRO A 362 -22.72 -21.60 -17.16
C PRO A 362 -22.98 -21.05 -15.76
N HIS A 363 -23.10 -21.95 -14.77
CA HIS A 363 -23.13 -21.61 -13.34
C HIS A 363 -21.72 -21.71 -12.76
N ILE A 364 -21.15 -20.60 -12.28
CA ILE A 364 -19.79 -20.58 -11.74
C ILE A 364 -19.77 -20.35 -10.24
N LYS A 365 -18.73 -20.87 -9.59
CA LYS A 365 -18.47 -20.63 -8.17
C LYS A 365 -17.15 -19.90 -7.99
N PHE A 366 -16.04 -20.63 -7.97
CA PHE A 366 -14.71 -20.03 -7.96
C PHE A 366 -14.17 -19.89 -9.38
N SER A 367 -13.36 -18.85 -9.61
CA SER A 367 -12.78 -18.61 -10.92
C SER A 367 -11.43 -17.89 -10.84
N THR A 368 -10.67 -17.99 -11.92
CA THR A 368 -9.38 -17.31 -12.08
C THR A 368 -9.16 -16.93 -13.54
N PHE A 369 -8.61 -15.74 -13.77
CA PHE A 369 -8.24 -15.29 -15.11
C PHE A 369 -6.86 -15.82 -15.49
N SER A 370 -6.65 -16.10 -16.78
CA SER A 370 -5.30 -16.19 -17.32
C SER A 370 -4.55 -14.86 -17.12
N PRO A 371 -3.20 -14.85 -17.08
CA PRO A 371 -2.44 -13.63 -16.81
C PRO A 371 -2.66 -12.49 -17.82
N ASP A 372 -3.05 -12.83 -19.05
CA ASP A 372 -3.39 -11.88 -20.12
C ASP A 372 -4.89 -11.54 -20.17
N SER A 373 -5.67 -12.09 -19.24
CA SER A 373 -7.12 -11.91 -19.09
C SER A 373 -7.93 -12.35 -20.32
N ARG A 374 -7.39 -13.25 -21.17
CA ARG A 374 -8.09 -13.79 -22.35
C ARG A 374 -8.89 -15.04 -22.08
N ARG A 375 -8.69 -15.67 -20.93
CA ARG A 375 -9.42 -16.87 -20.49
C ARG A 375 -9.85 -16.71 -19.04
N LEU A 376 -11.00 -17.31 -18.73
CA LEU A 376 -11.50 -17.44 -17.38
C LEU A 376 -11.68 -18.94 -17.08
N LEU A 377 -10.83 -19.49 -16.21
CA LEU A 377 -11.04 -20.85 -15.71
C LEU A 377 -12.03 -20.79 -14.56
N VAL A 378 -13.07 -21.61 -14.62
CA VAL A 378 -14.16 -21.60 -13.65
C VAL A 378 -14.39 -22.99 -13.07
N ASN A 379 -14.67 -23.06 -11.78
CA ASN A 379 -15.33 -24.22 -11.20
C ASN A 379 -16.81 -24.18 -11.62
N LYS A 380 -17.17 -25.06 -12.56
CA LYS A 380 -18.52 -25.16 -13.12
C LYS A 380 -19.39 -26.04 -12.23
N MET A 381 -20.49 -25.48 -11.75
CA MET A 381 -21.55 -26.23 -11.06
C MET A 381 -22.39 -27.00 -12.09
N SER A 382 -23.18 -27.98 -11.64
CA SER A 382 -24.06 -28.71 -12.56
C SER A 382 -25.04 -27.78 -13.27
N ASP A 383 -25.26 -27.99 -14.58
CA ASP A 383 -26.27 -27.25 -15.36
C ASP A 383 -27.71 -27.51 -14.83
N ASP A 384 -27.91 -28.53 -13.99
CA ASP A 384 -29.17 -28.84 -13.31
C ASP A 384 -29.07 -28.68 -11.77
N TYR A 385 -28.21 -27.76 -11.30
CA TYR A 385 -27.90 -27.52 -9.88
C TYR A 385 -29.15 -27.42 -8.98
N LEU A 386 -30.22 -26.81 -9.49
CA LEU A 386 -31.49 -26.66 -8.75
C LEU A 386 -32.20 -27.99 -8.47
N ASN A 387 -31.97 -29.03 -9.28
CA ASN A 387 -32.66 -30.32 -9.16
C ASN A 387 -31.73 -31.45 -8.70
N ASP A 388 -30.45 -31.43 -9.06
CA ASP A 388 -29.52 -32.50 -8.70
C ASP A 388 -28.79 -32.27 -7.37
N GLY A 389 -28.68 -31.02 -6.93
CA GLY A 389 -27.92 -30.67 -5.72
C GLY A 389 -26.49 -31.19 -5.72
N THR A 390 -25.88 -31.42 -6.90
CA THR A 390 -24.51 -31.92 -7.04
C THR A 390 -23.62 -30.85 -7.68
N ASP A 391 -22.71 -30.31 -6.88
CA ASP A 391 -21.86 -29.17 -7.27
C ASP A 391 -20.62 -29.55 -8.12
N LEU A 392 -20.28 -30.83 -8.26
CA LEU A 392 -18.93 -31.25 -8.67
C LEU A 392 -18.86 -31.71 -10.14
N ARG A 393 -18.44 -30.82 -11.05
CA ARG A 393 -18.12 -31.18 -12.45
C ARG A 393 -16.67 -30.89 -12.90
N GLY A 394 -15.81 -30.42 -12.01
CA GLY A 394 -14.43 -30.03 -12.36
C GLY A 394 -14.36 -28.60 -12.88
N PHE A 395 -13.52 -28.37 -13.90
CA PHE A 395 -13.30 -27.04 -14.46
C PHE A 395 -13.79 -26.90 -15.90
N SER A 396 -14.26 -25.70 -16.23
CA SER A 396 -14.51 -25.24 -17.60
C SER A 396 -13.65 -24.00 -17.90
N LEU A 397 -13.30 -23.80 -19.16
CA LEU A 397 -12.60 -22.61 -19.63
C LEU A 397 -13.58 -21.75 -20.43
N LEU A 398 -13.71 -20.47 -20.08
CA LEU A 398 -14.61 -19.52 -20.73
C LEU A 398 -13.85 -18.41 -21.46
N ASP A 399 -14.46 -17.86 -22.51
CA ASP A 399 -14.12 -16.53 -23.04
C ASP A 399 -14.71 -15.46 -22.10
N PRO A 400 -13.89 -14.62 -21.46
CA PRO A 400 -14.38 -13.62 -20.52
C PRO A 400 -15.16 -12.47 -21.15
N GLN A 401 -15.08 -12.27 -22.48
CA GLN A 401 -15.83 -11.23 -23.19
C GLN A 401 -17.27 -11.67 -23.47
N THR A 402 -17.47 -12.94 -23.83
CA THR A 402 -18.78 -13.44 -24.24
C THR A 402 -19.43 -14.35 -23.21
N GLY A 403 -18.66 -14.96 -22.31
CA GLY A 403 -19.11 -15.99 -21.38
C GLY A 403 -19.32 -17.37 -22.02
N ASP A 404 -18.89 -17.57 -23.27
CA ASP A 404 -19.01 -18.85 -23.96
C ASP A 404 -17.90 -19.82 -23.52
N GLU A 405 -18.24 -21.11 -23.42
CA GLU A 405 -17.25 -22.15 -23.16
C GLU A 405 -16.29 -22.31 -24.35
N VAL A 406 -14.99 -22.36 -24.06
CA VAL A 406 -13.96 -22.67 -25.06
C VAL A 406 -14.06 -24.15 -25.40
N THR A 407 -14.52 -24.44 -26.62
CA THR A 407 -14.67 -25.82 -27.10
C THR A 407 -13.33 -26.52 -27.28
N SER A 408 -13.31 -27.85 -27.17
CA SER A 408 -12.11 -28.70 -27.39
C SER A 408 -11.03 -28.64 -26.31
N VAL A 409 -11.36 -28.15 -25.12
CA VAL A 409 -10.48 -28.19 -23.95
C VAL A 409 -10.68 -29.50 -23.17
N ASN A 410 -9.59 -30.20 -22.84
CA ASN A 410 -9.64 -31.37 -21.96
C ASN A 410 -9.18 -31.01 -20.53
N LEU A 411 -10.14 -30.85 -19.63
CA LEU A 411 -9.93 -30.67 -18.19
C LEU A 411 -10.43 -31.87 -17.38
N SER A 412 -10.76 -33.00 -18.03
CA SER A 412 -11.38 -34.16 -17.38
C SER A 412 -10.49 -34.86 -16.35
N ASN A 413 -9.20 -34.53 -16.31
CA ASN A 413 -8.26 -35.07 -15.33
C ASN A 413 -8.30 -34.30 -13.98
N ALA A 414 -8.94 -33.13 -13.93
CA ALA A 414 -9.17 -32.34 -12.72
C ALA A 414 -10.62 -32.53 -12.22
N THR A 415 -10.96 -33.76 -11.85
CA THR A 415 -12.27 -34.12 -11.25
C THR A 415 -12.26 -33.90 -9.73
N SER A 416 -13.43 -33.64 -9.12
CA SER A 416 -13.54 -33.28 -7.69
C SER A 416 -12.58 -32.15 -7.30
N ALA A 417 -12.57 -31.10 -8.12
CA ALA A 417 -11.66 -29.97 -8.03
C ALA A 417 -12.41 -28.65 -7.78
N SER A 418 -11.77 -27.73 -7.06
CA SER A 418 -12.31 -26.42 -6.72
C SER A 418 -11.19 -25.38 -6.51
N GLN A 419 -11.58 -24.12 -6.33
CA GLN A 419 -10.70 -23.00 -5.97
C GLN A 419 -9.45 -22.90 -6.86
N PRO A 420 -9.63 -22.75 -8.19
CA PRO A 420 -8.50 -22.68 -9.11
C PRO A 420 -7.81 -21.32 -9.04
N GLU A 421 -6.52 -21.31 -9.34
CA GLU A 421 -5.72 -20.11 -9.43
C GLU A 421 -4.61 -20.23 -10.48
N TRP A 422 -4.62 -19.32 -11.45
CA TRP A 422 -3.63 -19.26 -12.52
C TRP A 422 -2.31 -18.64 -12.05
N SER A 423 -1.19 -19.26 -12.40
CA SER A 423 0.13 -18.70 -12.08
C SER A 423 0.39 -17.40 -12.84
N PRO A 424 1.08 -16.42 -12.24
CA PRO A 424 1.47 -15.17 -12.91
C PRO A 424 2.16 -15.36 -14.26
N ASP A 425 3.01 -16.38 -14.38
CA ASP A 425 3.75 -16.69 -15.60
C ASP A 425 2.92 -17.44 -16.66
N GLY A 426 1.68 -17.82 -16.33
CA GLY A 426 0.76 -18.52 -17.22
C GLY A 426 1.07 -19.99 -17.45
N SER A 427 2.07 -20.57 -16.76
CA SER A 427 2.56 -21.92 -17.02
C SER A 427 1.81 -23.01 -16.23
N LYS A 428 1.09 -22.65 -15.17
CA LYS A 428 0.45 -23.59 -14.24
C LYS A 428 -0.87 -23.05 -13.70
N ILE A 429 -1.69 -23.98 -13.21
CA ILE A 429 -2.88 -23.67 -12.40
C ILE A 429 -2.76 -24.45 -11.10
N ALA A 430 -2.82 -23.75 -9.96
CA ALA A 430 -2.98 -24.37 -8.66
C ALA A 430 -4.47 -24.54 -8.37
N TYR A 431 -4.84 -25.61 -7.67
CA TYR A 431 -6.23 -25.86 -7.30
C TYR A 431 -6.32 -26.85 -6.14
N ILE A 432 -7.51 -26.96 -5.53
CA ILE A 432 -7.80 -28.00 -4.56
C ILE A 432 -8.46 -29.17 -5.27
N GLY A 433 -7.80 -30.33 -5.25
CA GLY A 433 -8.26 -31.59 -5.86
C GLY A 433 -8.52 -32.67 -4.81
N ASP A 434 -8.98 -33.84 -5.28
CA ASP A 434 -9.34 -34.98 -4.43
C ASP A 434 -10.30 -34.60 -3.29
N ILE A 435 -11.23 -33.69 -3.58
CA ILE A 435 -12.15 -33.17 -2.59
C ILE A 435 -13.11 -34.27 -2.15
N SER A 436 -13.20 -34.49 -0.83
CA SER A 436 -14.26 -35.30 -0.21
C SER A 436 -15.18 -34.39 0.58
N SER A 437 -16.47 -34.45 0.26
CA SER A 437 -17.53 -33.72 0.93
C SER A 437 -18.65 -34.67 1.36
N SER A 438 -19.10 -34.58 2.61
CA SER A 438 -20.38 -35.17 3.03
C SER A 438 -21.59 -34.30 2.69
N TYR A 439 -21.34 -33.10 2.15
CA TYR A 439 -22.34 -32.10 1.77
C TYR A 439 -22.56 -32.08 0.25
N SER A 440 -23.71 -31.56 -0.17
CA SER A 440 -24.05 -31.33 -1.57
C SER A 440 -23.29 -30.18 -2.24
N ARG A 441 -22.32 -29.55 -1.56
CA ARG A 441 -21.72 -28.27 -1.98
C ARG A 441 -20.20 -28.32 -2.11
N SER A 442 -19.64 -27.79 -3.21
CA SER A 442 -18.19 -27.84 -3.52
C SER A 442 -17.30 -26.91 -2.70
N ASP A 443 -17.89 -25.98 -1.95
CA ASP A 443 -17.19 -25.06 -1.04
C ASP A 443 -17.19 -25.58 0.41
N VAL A 444 -17.89 -26.70 0.67
CA VAL A 444 -17.95 -27.32 1.99
C VAL A 444 -17.40 -28.72 1.86
N TYR A 445 -16.13 -28.91 2.19
CA TYR A 445 -15.49 -30.23 2.14
C TYR A 445 -14.61 -30.45 3.36
N GLU A 446 -14.55 -31.69 3.83
CA GLU A 446 -13.76 -32.10 5.00
C GLU A 446 -12.32 -32.45 4.65
N SER A 447 -12.03 -32.72 3.37
CA SER A 447 -10.65 -32.92 2.90
C SER A 447 -10.44 -32.49 1.47
N GLY A 448 -9.22 -32.05 1.18
CA GLY A 448 -8.79 -31.58 -0.14
C GLY A 448 -7.28 -31.39 -0.23
N ASN A 449 -6.71 -31.75 -1.37
CA ASN A 449 -5.28 -31.73 -1.64
C ASN A 449 -4.90 -30.53 -2.52
N LEU A 450 -3.76 -29.90 -2.23
CA LEU A 450 -3.23 -28.86 -3.11
C LEU A 450 -2.58 -29.53 -4.33
N SER A 451 -3.06 -29.19 -5.52
CA SER A 451 -2.68 -29.81 -6.78
C SER A 451 -2.28 -28.76 -7.82
N ILE A 452 -1.47 -29.20 -8.79
CA ILE A 452 -0.94 -28.38 -9.87
C ILE A 452 -1.34 -29.00 -11.21
N LEU A 453 -1.92 -28.20 -12.09
CA LEU A 453 -2.23 -28.54 -13.48
C LEU A 453 -1.27 -27.78 -14.41
N PRO A 454 -0.38 -28.46 -15.14
CA PRO A 454 0.50 -27.81 -16.12
C PRO A 454 -0.28 -27.29 -17.34
N ILE A 455 0.15 -26.15 -17.89
CA ILE A 455 -0.31 -25.65 -19.18
C ILE A 455 0.74 -25.97 -20.23
N THR A 456 0.37 -26.74 -21.25
CA THR A 456 1.30 -27.30 -22.25
C THR A 456 1.29 -26.53 -23.58
N GLY A 457 0.43 -25.53 -23.69
CA GLY A 457 0.17 -24.74 -24.90
C GLY A 457 -1.16 -24.00 -24.77
N ALA A 458 -1.52 -23.20 -25.77
CA ALA A 458 -2.76 -22.44 -25.77
C ALA A 458 -3.98 -23.35 -25.55
N ASP A 459 -4.74 -23.10 -24.48
CA ASP A 459 -5.93 -23.87 -24.09
C ASP A 459 -5.70 -25.39 -23.95
N THR A 460 -4.45 -25.83 -23.72
CA THR A 460 -4.08 -27.25 -23.52
C THR A 460 -3.44 -27.48 -22.16
N PHE A 461 -3.86 -28.56 -21.50
CA PHE A 461 -3.50 -28.87 -20.12
C PHE A 461 -2.85 -30.26 -20.02
N GLY A 462 -1.82 -30.35 -19.18
CA GLY A 462 -1.12 -31.59 -18.90
C GLY A 462 -1.84 -32.47 -17.86
N SER A 463 -1.14 -33.49 -17.37
CA SER A 463 -1.63 -34.30 -16.24
C SER A 463 -1.41 -33.56 -14.92
N PRO A 464 -2.41 -33.52 -14.02
CA PRO A 464 -2.25 -32.88 -12.73
C PRO A 464 -1.34 -33.69 -11.80
N THR A 465 -0.71 -32.99 -10.86
CA THR A 465 0.12 -33.56 -9.79
C THR A 465 -0.28 -32.99 -8.45
N THR A 466 -0.42 -33.82 -7.42
CA THR A 466 -0.61 -33.38 -6.05
C THR A 466 0.70 -32.78 -5.50
N LEU A 467 0.66 -31.51 -5.12
CA LEU A 467 1.79 -30.79 -4.51
C LEU A 467 1.84 -31.01 -2.99
N HIS A 468 0.68 -31.02 -2.33
CA HIS A 468 0.57 -31.25 -0.90
C HIS A 468 -0.73 -31.97 -0.53
N VAL A 469 -0.63 -33.00 0.30
CA VAL A 469 -1.75 -33.83 0.76
C VAL A 469 -2.32 -33.23 2.04
N GLY A 470 -3.60 -32.84 2.06
CA GLY A 470 -4.18 -32.11 3.20
C GLY A 470 -4.12 -32.88 4.52
N SER A 471 -4.32 -34.20 4.49
CA SER A 471 -4.33 -35.03 5.70
C SER A 471 -2.98 -35.13 6.42
N THR A 472 -1.86 -34.71 5.80
CA THR A 472 -0.56 -34.69 6.47
C THR A 472 -0.47 -33.59 7.55
N LEU A 473 -1.38 -32.60 7.52
CA LEU A 473 -1.45 -31.52 8.52
C LEU A 473 -2.51 -31.75 9.61
N TRP A 474 -3.15 -32.93 9.68
CA TRP A 474 -4.17 -33.25 10.69
C TRP A 474 -3.76 -32.98 12.14
N GLY A 475 -2.47 -33.13 12.46
CA GLY A 475 -1.94 -32.88 13.80
C GLY A 475 -1.56 -31.42 14.10
N ALA A 476 -1.73 -30.50 13.15
CA ALA A 476 -1.46 -29.07 13.35
C ALA A 476 -2.49 -28.45 14.31
N ALA A 477 -2.23 -27.22 14.79
CA ALA A 477 -3.07 -26.60 15.82
C ALA A 477 -4.52 -26.36 15.37
N GLU A 478 -4.73 -26.07 14.08
CA GLU A 478 -6.06 -25.97 13.46
C GLU A 478 -6.71 -27.33 13.16
N GLY A 479 -5.91 -28.41 13.10
CA GLY A 479 -6.36 -29.75 12.72
C GLY A 479 -6.97 -29.83 11.32
N GLY A 480 -7.61 -30.96 11.02
CA GLY A 480 -8.36 -31.15 9.78
C GLY A 480 -7.55 -31.71 8.62
N SER A 481 -8.13 -31.68 7.43
CA SER A 481 -7.52 -32.28 6.22
C SER A 481 -7.84 -31.48 4.96
N ALA A 482 -8.40 -30.29 5.11
CA ALA A 482 -8.84 -29.46 3.99
C ALA A 482 -7.80 -28.35 3.73
N ASN A 483 -7.00 -28.50 2.68
CA ASN A 483 -6.33 -27.34 2.08
C ASN A 483 -7.35 -26.53 1.30
N MET A 484 -7.23 -25.21 1.30
CA MET A 484 -8.17 -24.30 0.63
C MET A 484 -7.48 -23.03 0.13
N HIS A 485 -8.05 -22.46 -0.94
CA HIS A 485 -7.71 -21.15 -1.50
C HIS A 485 -6.21 -20.95 -1.73
N PRO A 486 -5.60 -21.69 -2.66
CA PRO A 486 -4.21 -21.44 -3.05
C PRO A 486 -4.07 -20.07 -3.69
N THR A 487 -2.91 -19.44 -3.43
CA THR A 487 -2.48 -18.21 -4.09
C THR A 487 -0.99 -18.25 -4.50
N TRP A 488 -0.64 -17.85 -5.72
CA TRP A 488 0.71 -17.82 -6.32
C TRP A 488 1.47 -16.56 -5.94
N SER A 489 2.73 -16.74 -5.53
CA SER A 489 3.65 -15.62 -5.39
C SER A 489 3.82 -14.86 -6.71
N PRO A 490 4.20 -13.57 -6.69
CA PRO A 490 4.43 -12.78 -7.90
C PRO A 490 5.32 -13.40 -8.97
N ASP A 491 6.31 -14.20 -8.55
CA ASP A 491 7.29 -14.86 -9.41
C ASP A 491 6.93 -16.30 -9.80
N SER A 492 5.72 -16.77 -9.45
CA SER A 492 5.24 -18.14 -9.70
C SER A 492 6.09 -19.26 -9.07
N GLN A 493 6.99 -18.94 -8.14
CA GLN A 493 7.87 -19.93 -7.51
C GLN A 493 7.30 -20.55 -6.23
N PHE A 494 6.29 -19.91 -5.63
CA PHE A 494 5.71 -20.31 -4.36
C PHE A 494 4.20 -20.20 -4.37
N LEU A 495 3.58 -20.91 -3.44
CA LEU A 495 2.16 -20.86 -3.16
C LEU A 495 1.94 -20.59 -1.67
N ALA A 496 0.96 -19.76 -1.35
CA ALA A 496 0.34 -19.73 -0.03
C ALA A 496 -1.04 -20.37 -0.11
N PHE A 497 -1.53 -20.93 0.98
CA PHE A 497 -2.86 -21.54 1.06
C PHE A 497 -3.35 -21.52 2.51
N ALA A 498 -4.65 -21.66 2.72
CA ALA A 498 -5.20 -21.91 4.04
C ALA A 498 -5.39 -23.43 4.25
N HIS A 499 -5.32 -23.87 5.50
CA HIS A 499 -5.59 -25.25 5.90
C HIS A 499 -6.49 -25.26 7.13
N GLY A 500 -7.36 -26.25 7.26
CA GLY A 500 -8.19 -26.43 8.45
C GLY A 500 -9.16 -27.61 8.36
N GLU A 501 -10.18 -27.56 9.22
CA GLU A 501 -11.22 -28.59 9.35
C GLU A 501 -12.10 -28.71 8.09
N PHE A 502 -12.42 -27.58 7.46
CA PHE A 502 -13.27 -27.51 6.29
C PHE A 502 -12.70 -26.56 5.23
N GLY A 503 -13.04 -26.77 3.96
CA GLY A 503 -12.70 -25.91 2.83
C GLY A 503 -13.25 -24.47 2.83
N ARG A 504 -13.67 -23.96 3.99
CA ARG A 504 -14.30 -22.65 4.23
C ARG A 504 -14.12 -22.19 5.67
N ALA A 505 -14.23 -20.88 5.89
CA ALA A 505 -13.94 -20.27 7.20
C ALA A 505 -15.05 -20.41 8.27
N THR A 506 -16.32 -20.57 7.89
CA THR A 506 -17.46 -20.43 8.83
C THR A 506 -18.44 -21.58 8.75
N ALA A 507 -19.25 -21.80 9.79
CA ALA A 507 -20.46 -22.63 9.71
C ALA A 507 -21.68 -21.76 9.31
N GLY A 508 -22.41 -22.15 8.25
CA GLY A 508 -23.63 -21.46 7.78
C GLY A 508 -23.43 -20.54 6.58
N VAL A 509 -24.37 -20.53 5.62
CA VAL A 509 -24.24 -19.76 4.35
C VAL A 509 -24.85 -18.35 4.37
N SER A 510 -25.70 -18.03 5.35
CA SER A 510 -26.40 -16.73 5.41
C SER A 510 -26.15 -15.95 6.70
N THR A 511 -25.69 -16.62 7.76
CA THR A 511 -25.25 -15.99 9.02
C THR A 511 -23.96 -16.66 9.48
N VAL A 512 -22.94 -15.87 9.84
CA VAL A 512 -21.70 -16.40 10.41
C VAL A 512 -22.01 -16.84 11.84
N ALA A 513 -22.35 -18.13 12.02
CA ALA A 513 -22.68 -18.67 13.34
C ALA A 513 -21.42 -19.01 14.16
N GLN A 514 -20.37 -19.48 13.49
CA GLN A 514 -19.10 -19.90 14.07
C GLN A 514 -18.00 -19.87 13.02
N TYR A 515 -16.75 -19.65 13.44
CA TYR A 515 -15.56 -19.88 12.59
C TYR A 515 -14.97 -21.27 12.86
N PHE A 516 -14.64 -22.01 11.80
CA PHE A 516 -13.89 -23.27 11.90
C PHE A 516 -12.40 -22.97 12.06
N PRO A 517 -11.63 -23.77 12.80
CA PRO A 517 -10.18 -23.56 12.88
C PRO A 517 -9.53 -23.55 11.48
N GLY A 518 -8.67 -22.57 11.22
CA GLY A 518 -7.88 -22.49 10.00
C GLY A 518 -6.63 -21.60 10.10
N ALA A 519 -5.57 -21.99 9.39
CA ALA A 519 -4.28 -21.32 9.41
C ALA A 519 -3.67 -21.20 8.02
N LEU A 520 -2.83 -20.18 7.82
CA LEU A 520 -2.12 -19.94 6.57
C LEU A 520 -0.79 -20.70 6.52
N TYR A 521 -0.46 -21.17 5.32
CA TYR A 521 0.74 -21.94 4.99
C TYR A 521 1.40 -21.39 3.72
N PHE A 522 2.69 -21.71 3.56
CA PHE A 522 3.51 -21.37 2.40
C PHE A 522 4.32 -22.58 1.95
N ILE A 523 4.45 -22.78 0.63
CA ILE A 523 5.14 -23.93 0.04
C ILE A 523 5.80 -23.54 -1.28
N ALA A 524 6.96 -24.14 -1.59
CA ALA A 524 7.58 -23.99 -2.90
C ALA A 524 6.77 -24.74 -3.97
N ALA A 525 6.64 -24.15 -5.16
CA ALA A 525 5.94 -24.77 -6.28
C ALA A 525 6.67 -26.01 -6.83
N SER A 526 7.95 -26.16 -6.52
CA SER A 526 8.75 -27.36 -6.80
C SER A 526 8.48 -28.53 -5.83
N GLY A 527 7.67 -28.30 -4.78
CA GLY A 527 7.36 -29.29 -3.74
C GLY A 527 8.16 -29.09 -2.45
N GLY A 528 7.97 -30.02 -1.52
CA GLY A 528 8.54 -29.96 -0.17
C GLY A 528 7.46 -29.92 0.90
N ASN A 529 7.87 -29.69 2.15
CA ASN A 529 6.92 -29.53 3.25
C ASN A 529 6.43 -28.09 3.31
N PRO A 530 5.13 -27.84 3.51
CA PRO A 530 4.63 -26.49 3.74
C PRO A 530 5.12 -25.96 5.10
N VAL A 531 5.34 -24.65 5.16
CA VAL A 531 5.68 -23.90 6.37
C VAL A 531 4.44 -23.16 6.85
N ARG A 532 4.10 -23.32 8.13
CA ARG A 532 3.00 -22.59 8.76
C ARG A 532 3.41 -21.14 9.01
N LEU A 533 2.54 -20.20 8.66
CA LEU A 533 2.81 -18.77 8.77
C LEU A 533 2.44 -18.25 10.16
N ASP A 534 3.13 -18.74 11.19
CA ASP A 534 2.79 -18.47 12.60
C ASP A 534 2.70 -16.97 12.92
N ARG A 535 3.62 -16.12 12.43
CA ARG A 535 3.56 -14.66 12.64
C ARG A 535 2.33 -14.04 11.99
N ALA A 536 1.93 -14.49 10.80
CA ALA A 536 0.67 -14.09 10.18
C ALA A 536 -0.55 -14.61 10.97
N ASN A 537 -0.52 -15.86 11.44
CA ASN A 537 -1.63 -16.53 12.13
C ASN A 537 -1.87 -16.02 13.57
N GLY A 538 -0.96 -15.21 14.13
CA GLY A 538 -1.05 -14.72 15.51
C GLY A 538 -0.36 -15.63 16.53
N GLY A 539 0.63 -16.40 16.07
CA GLY A 539 1.45 -17.32 16.86
C GLY A 539 1.14 -18.79 16.56
N ALA A 540 1.92 -19.69 17.19
CA ALA A 540 1.82 -21.14 16.99
C ALA A 540 0.42 -21.72 17.31
N GLY A 541 -0.38 -21.05 18.15
CA GLY A 541 -1.76 -21.43 18.47
C GLY A 541 -2.84 -20.70 17.66
N GLY A 542 -2.48 -19.81 16.74
CA GLY A 542 -3.43 -19.01 15.98
C GLY A 542 -4.14 -19.84 14.91
N VAL A 543 -5.47 -19.89 14.94
CA VAL A 543 -6.30 -20.79 14.10
C VAL A 543 -7.50 -20.07 13.49
N GLN A 544 -7.35 -18.78 13.16
CA GLN A 544 -8.43 -17.99 12.59
C GLN A 544 -7.96 -17.15 11.41
N SER A 545 -7.33 -17.74 10.41
CA SER A 545 -6.83 -17.02 9.23
C SER A 545 -7.07 -17.81 7.96
N TYR A 546 -7.69 -17.15 6.98
CA TYR A 546 -8.29 -17.82 5.84
C TYR A 546 -8.08 -17.03 4.55
N TRP A 547 -8.20 -17.76 3.45
CA TRP A 547 -8.36 -17.22 2.09
C TRP A 547 -7.25 -16.22 1.73
N PRO A 548 -5.99 -16.71 1.67
CA PRO A 548 -4.87 -15.86 1.34
C PRO A 548 -4.89 -15.45 -0.14
N THR A 549 -4.43 -14.24 -0.43
CA THR A 549 -4.27 -13.72 -1.80
C THR A 549 -3.00 -12.87 -1.91
N PHE A 550 -2.09 -13.30 -2.79
CA PHE A 550 -0.86 -12.56 -3.06
C PHE A 550 -1.16 -11.29 -3.85
N SER A 551 -0.52 -10.21 -3.43
CA SER A 551 -0.34 -9.01 -4.22
C SER A 551 0.58 -9.31 -5.40
N PRO A 552 0.39 -8.72 -6.60
CA PRO A 552 1.31 -8.90 -7.72
C PRO A 552 2.63 -8.12 -7.53
N PHE A 553 2.78 -7.36 -6.44
CA PHE A 553 3.90 -6.48 -6.19
C PHE A 553 4.94 -7.08 -5.23
N THR A 554 6.19 -6.65 -5.39
CA THR A 554 7.27 -6.94 -4.46
C THR A 554 7.89 -5.65 -3.96
N THR A 555 8.36 -5.63 -2.72
CA THR A 555 9.09 -4.49 -2.15
C THR A 555 10.44 -4.93 -1.59
N PRO A 556 11.43 -4.04 -1.42
CA PRO A 556 12.71 -4.44 -0.84
C PRO A 556 12.58 -4.74 0.66
N LYS A 557 13.49 -5.55 1.20
CA LYS A 557 13.60 -5.73 2.65
C LYS A 557 14.22 -4.47 3.29
N PRO A 558 13.82 -4.08 4.51
CA PRO A 558 14.54 -3.07 5.26
C PRO A 558 16.01 -3.50 5.50
N GLY A 559 16.96 -2.59 5.30
CA GLY A 559 18.36 -2.80 5.71
C GLY A 559 19.20 -3.75 4.84
N GLY A 560 18.76 -4.14 3.64
CA GLY A 560 19.62 -4.94 2.78
C GLY A 560 19.01 -5.49 1.49
N SER A 561 19.74 -6.43 0.88
CA SER A 561 19.36 -7.12 -0.35
C SER A 561 18.25 -8.15 -0.09
N GLY A 562 17.21 -8.12 -0.91
CA GLY A 562 16.13 -9.10 -0.87
C GLY A 562 14.79 -8.46 -1.22
N ARG A 563 13.78 -9.30 -1.38
CA ARG A 563 12.41 -8.87 -1.68
C ARG A 563 11.43 -9.40 -0.65
N LEU A 564 10.31 -8.70 -0.50
CA LEU A 564 9.13 -9.11 0.23
C LEU A 564 7.98 -9.27 -0.75
N PHE A 565 7.21 -10.33 -0.58
CA PHE A 565 5.87 -10.44 -1.16
C PHE A 565 4.83 -9.95 -0.14
N TRP A 566 3.63 -9.67 -0.61
CA TRP A 566 2.53 -9.21 0.25
C TRP A 566 1.33 -10.12 0.09
N LEU A 567 0.80 -10.59 1.21
CA LEU A 567 -0.29 -11.56 1.26
C LEU A 567 -1.45 -10.95 2.05
N ALA A 568 -2.58 -10.69 1.38
CA ALA A 568 -3.83 -10.39 2.07
C ALA A 568 -4.48 -11.69 2.54
N PHE A 569 -5.22 -11.61 3.62
CA PHE A 569 -6.07 -12.70 4.13
C PHE A 569 -7.15 -12.07 5.00
N PHE A 570 -8.20 -12.81 5.35
CA PHE A 570 -9.13 -12.34 6.37
C PHE A 570 -9.09 -13.17 7.63
N SER A 571 -9.47 -12.52 8.73
CA SER A 571 -9.44 -13.09 10.06
C SER A 571 -10.46 -12.35 10.95
N PRO A 572 -11.22 -13.07 11.80
CA PRO A 572 -12.06 -12.47 12.84
C PRO A 572 -11.27 -11.99 14.07
N ARG A 573 -9.94 -12.06 14.05
CA ARG A 573 -9.11 -11.53 15.15
C ARG A 573 -9.47 -10.06 15.47
N PRO A 574 -9.37 -9.66 16.74
CA PRO A 574 -9.61 -8.28 17.16
C PRO A 574 -8.78 -7.25 16.40
N TYR A 575 -9.42 -6.16 15.95
CA TYR A 575 -8.73 -4.95 15.52
C TYR A 575 -8.59 -3.98 16.71
N GLY A 576 -7.48 -4.09 17.44
CA GLY A 576 -7.16 -3.22 18.57
C GLY A 576 -8.27 -3.18 19.63
N ASN A 577 -8.68 -1.97 20.02
CA ASN A 577 -9.76 -1.72 20.95
C ASN A 577 -11.11 -1.44 20.25
N HIS A 578 -11.23 -1.76 18.96
CA HIS A 578 -12.48 -1.58 18.25
C HIS A 578 -13.59 -2.39 18.93
N PRO A 579 -14.72 -1.76 19.31
CA PRO A 579 -15.82 -2.50 19.92
C PRO A 579 -16.29 -3.55 18.93
N GLN A 580 -16.07 -4.82 19.29
CA GLN A 580 -16.62 -5.95 18.57
C GLN A 580 -18.07 -6.08 18.99
N ALA A 581 -18.95 -5.33 18.32
CA ALA A 581 -20.38 -5.36 18.62
C ALA A 581 -21.04 -6.70 18.25
N ALA A 582 -20.33 -7.58 17.52
CA ALA A 582 -20.84 -8.87 17.06
C ALA A 582 -20.14 -10.05 17.74
N SER A 583 -20.95 -11.06 18.07
CA SER A 583 -20.51 -12.40 18.46
C SER A 583 -21.12 -13.40 17.46
N PRO A 584 -20.31 -14.08 16.64
CA PRO A 584 -18.84 -14.02 16.60
C PRO A 584 -18.31 -12.70 15.97
N PRO A 585 -17.02 -12.38 16.15
CA PRO A 585 -16.41 -11.16 15.63
C PRO A 585 -16.51 -11.06 14.10
N HIS A 586 -16.56 -9.82 13.58
CA HIS A 586 -16.54 -9.58 12.15
C HIS A 586 -15.21 -10.01 11.53
N SER A 587 -15.27 -10.62 10.34
CA SER A 587 -14.09 -10.86 9.52
C SER A 587 -13.54 -9.53 9.03
N GLN A 588 -12.23 -9.35 9.15
CA GLN A 588 -11.51 -8.18 8.65
C GLN A 588 -10.33 -8.63 7.80
N ILE A 589 -9.93 -7.80 6.85
CA ILE A 589 -8.79 -8.05 5.97
C ILE A 589 -7.51 -7.58 6.65
N TRP A 590 -6.52 -8.45 6.66
CA TRP A 590 -5.18 -8.23 7.17
C TRP A 590 -4.17 -8.50 6.06
N VAL A 591 -3.00 -7.88 6.15
CA VAL A 591 -1.93 -8.05 5.18
C VAL A 591 -0.63 -8.35 5.90
N THR A 592 0.08 -9.38 5.44
CA THR A 592 1.41 -9.77 5.95
C THR A 592 2.45 -9.68 4.82
N ALA A 593 3.69 -9.33 5.18
CA ALA A 593 4.83 -9.48 4.28
C ALA A 593 5.38 -10.91 4.36
N ILE A 594 5.73 -11.51 3.23
CA ILE A 594 6.37 -12.81 3.13
C ILE A 594 7.81 -12.62 2.63
N ASP A 595 8.79 -13.12 3.38
CA ASP A 595 10.18 -13.24 2.95
C ASP A 595 10.38 -14.60 2.25
N PRO A 596 10.45 -14.66 0.91
CA PRO A 596 10.64 -15.92 0.20
C PRO A 596 12.02 -16.55 0.43
N ASP A 597 12.98 -15.79 0.96
CA ASP A 597 14.36 -16.21 1.16
C ASP A 597 14.61 -16.67 2.63
N ALA A 598 13.56 -16.76 3.47
CA ALA A 598 13.66 -17.17 4.88
C ALA A 598 14.05 -18.65 5.08
N GLY A 599 14.09 -19.44 4.00
CA GLY A 599 14.39 -20.86 4.04
C GLY A 599 13.28 -21.66 4.75
N PRO A 600 13.61 -22.59 5.67
CA PRO A 600 12.61 -23.42 6.36
C PRO A 600 11.92 -22.71 7.54
N ASN A 601 12.36 -21.49 7.90
CA ASN A 601 11.73 -20.72 8.97
C ASN A 601 10.40 -20.15 8.48
N ASP A 602 9.51 -19.78 9.41
CA ASP A 602 8.30 -19.00 9.08
C ASP A 602 8.71 -17.76 8.25
N PRO A 603 8.27 -17.63 6.99
CA PRO A 603 8.62 -16.50 6.13
C PRO A 603 7.72 -15.27 6.36
N SER A 604 6.62 -15.40 7.10
CA SER A 604 5.66 -14.30 7.27
C SER A 604 6.15 -13.22 8.23
N HIS A 605 5.52 -12.05 8.21
CA HIS A 605 5.73 -11.00 9.23
C HIS A 605 4.45 -10.80 10.03
N VAL A 606 4.55 -10.05 11.14
CA VAL A 606 3.36 -9.66 11.90
C VAL A 606 2.48 -8.78 10.98
N PRO A 607 1.19 -9.11 10.82
CA PRO A 607 0.33 -8.45 9.84
C PRO A 607 -0.21 -7.11 10.32
N TYR A 608 -0.51 -6.22 9.38
CA TYR A 608 -1.28 -5.00 9.63
C TYR A 608 -2.74 -5.19 9.18
N TRP A 609 -3.67 -4.48 9.84
CA TRP A 609 -5.07 -4.42 9.41
C TRP A 609 -5.19 -3.48 8.21
N LEU A 610 -5.85 -3.90 7.13
CA LEU A 610 -5.95 -3.11 5.89
C LEU A 610 -6.78 -1.83 6.13
N PRO A 611 -6.19 -0.63 6.02
CA PRO A 611 -6.94 0.61 6.25
C PRO A 611 -8.01 0.90 5.22
N GLY A 612 -9.12 1.50 5.66
CA GLY A 612 -10.22 1.98 4.80
C GLY A 612 -11.40 1.03 4.64
N GLN A 613 -11.23 -0.25 5.00
CA GLN A 613 -12.36 -1.17 5.12
C GLN A 613 -13.29 -0.75 6.28
N ASP A 614 -14.54 -1.20 6.26
CA ASP A 614 -15.49 -0.92 7.33
C ASP A 614 -15.24 -1.85 8.54
N PRO A 615 -14.81 -1.33 9.71
CA PRO A 615 -14.47 -2.16 10.86
C PRO A 615 -15.70 -2.82 11.52
N VAL A 616 -16.92 -2.40 11.16
CA VAL A 616 -18.17 -2.99 11.66
C VAL A 616 -18.90 -3.84 10.61
N ALA A 617 -18.30 -4.07 9.43
CA ALA A 617 -18.81 -5.02 8.45
C ALA A 617 -17.97 -6.30 8.42
N HIS A 618 -18.50 -7.39 7.88
CA HIS A 618 -17.67 -8.52 7.48
C HIS A 618 -17.02 -8.22 6.13
N ASN A 619 -15.69 -8.12 6.11
CA ASN A 619 -14.89 -7.89 4.91
C ASN A 619 -14.05 -9.16 4.64
N ILE A 620 -14.21 -9.74 3.45
CA ILE A 620 -13.53 -10.98 3.03
C ILE A 620 -13.19 -10.91 1.54
N ASP A 621 -12.57 -11.98 1.02
CA ASP A 621 -12.37 -12.21 -0.42
C ASP A 621 -11.58 -11.08 -1.10
N ALA A 622 -10.39 -10.81 -0.58
CA ALA A 622 -9.53 -9.74 -1.10
C ALA A 622 -8.87 -10.16 -2.42
N HIS A 623 -8.93 -9.30 -3.44
CA HIS A 623 -8.22 -9.45 -4.71
C HIS A 623 -7.34 -8.24 -4.99
N TRP A 624 -6.04 -8.50 -5.13
CA TRP A 624 -5.08 -7.49 -5.55
C TRP A 624 -5.02 -7.41 -7.06
N THR A 625 -4.98 -6.19 -7.56
CA THR A 625 -4.73 -5.92 -8.96
C THR A 625 -3.76 -4.76 -9.08
N ALA A 626 -2.97 -4.74 -10.14
CA ALA A 626 -2.26 -3.53 -10.48
C ALA A 626 -3.26 -2.39 -10.78
N LEU A 627 -3.05 -1.22 -10.20
CA LEU A 627 -3.47 0.02 -10.87
C LEU A 627 -2.27 0.49 -11.71
N PRO A 628 -2.50 1.27 -12.77
CA PRO A 628 -1.42 2.09 -13.29
C PRO A 628 -0.93 2.99 -12.14
N CYS A 629 0.30 2.79 -11.65
CA CYS A 629 0.94 3.80 -10.81
C CYS A 629 1.08 5.10 -11.64
N ARG A 630 1.31 6.22 -10.96
CA ARG A 630 1.30 7.53 -11.61
C ARG A 630 2.56 7.74 -12.41
N ALA A 631 2.40 8.16 -13.67
CA ALA A 631 3.51 8.46 -14.57
C ALA A 631 4.21 9.75 -14.15
N ASN A 632 5.43 9.97 -14.64
CA ASN A 632 6.14 11.23 -14.41
C ASN A 632 5.30 12.43 -14.90
N GLY A 633 5.20 13.46 -14.07
CA GLY A 633 4.40 14.67 -14.30
C GLY A 633 2.99 14.65 -13.69
N GLU A 634 2.48 13.50 -13.26
CA GLU A 634 1.18 13.42 -12.58
C GLU A 634 1.27 13.83 -11.11
N GLY A 635 0.22 14.45 -10.58
CA GLY A 635 0.17 14.84 -9.16
C GLY A 635 0.35 13.65 -8.22
N CYS A 636 1.03 13.84 -7.10
CA CYS A 636 1.28 12.81 -6.09
C CYS A 636 1.18 13.36 -4.67
N GLY A 637 0.67 12.54 -3.74
CA GLY A 637 0.71 12.80 -2.30
C GLY A 637 1.92 12.15 -1.61
N SER A 638 2.52 11.14 -2.22
CA SER A 638 3.65 10.37 -1.70
C SER A 638 4.53 9.85 -2.84
N ALA A 639 5.82 9.62 -2.58
CA ALA A 639 6.76 9.00 -3.52
C ALA A 639 6.21 7.69 -4.07
N SER A 640 5.54 6.95 -3.21
CA SER A 640 4.88 5.69 -3.45
C SER A 640 3.56 5.71 -4.22
N GLU A 641 3.15 6.83 -4.78
CA GLU A 641 2.10 6.86 -5.81
C GLU A 641 2.69 6.86 -7.21
N CYS A 642 3.95 7.29 -7.31
CA CYS A 642 4.69 7.43 -8.54
C CYS A 642 5.33 6.11 -8.90
N CYS A 643 5.22 5.70 -10.15
CA CYS A 643 5.91 4.49 -10.57
C CYS A 643 7.43 4.61 -10.44
N SER A 644 7.98 5.82 -10.62
CA SER A 644 9.38 6.15 -10.34
C SER A 644 9.75 6.04 -8.86
N GLY A 645 8.76 5.94 -7.96
CA GLY A 645 8.86 6.04 -6.51
C GLY A 645 9.47 7.35 -6.01
N VAL A 646 9.27 8.45 -6.75
CA VAL A 646 9.76 9.79 -6.40
C VAL A 646 8.65 10.81 -6.64
N CYS A 647 8.28 11.53 -5.58
CA CYS A 647 7.25 12.57 -5.59
C CYS A 647 7.91 13.90 -5.23
N LEU A 648 7.99 14.78 -6.22
CA LEU A 648 8.73 16.04 -6.18
C LEU A 648 7.78 17.21 -5.93
N THR A 649 8.11 18.06 -4.96
CA THR A 649 7.47 19.36 -4.81
C THR A 649 8.22 20.39 -5.68
N PRO A 650 7.57 21.06 -6.65
CA PRO A 650 8.24 22.04 -7.51
C PRO A 650 8.84 23.21 -6.72
N ASP A 651 10.00 23.71 -7.16
CA ASP A 651 10.60 24.90 -6.58
C ASP A 651 9.70 26.13 -6.81
N GLY A 652 9.31 26.83 -5.74
CA GLY A 652 8.37 27.96 -5.77
C GLY A 652 6.97 27.68 -5.20
N GLY A 653 6.69 26.44 -4.79
CA GLY A 653 5.42 26.04 -4.19
C GLY A 653 4.39 25.60 -5.24
N GLY A 654 3.69 24.50 -4.95
CA GLY A 654 2.71 23.86 -5.85
C GLY A 654 2.40 22.43 -5.39
N PRO A 655 1.37 21.78 -5.95
CA PRO A 655 1.08 20.38 -5.66
C PRO A 655 2.26 19.50 -6.12
N ALA A 656 2.64 18.53 -5.29
CA ALA A 656 3.72 17.61 -5.63
C ALA A 656 3.36 16.74 -6.85
N VAL A 657 4.35 16.39 -7.67
CA VAL A 657 4.20 15.60 -8.90
C VAL A 657 5.24 14.50 -8.98
N CYS A 658 4.91 13.41 -9.66
CA CYS A 658 5.83 12.30 -9.91
C CYS A 658 6.97 12.74 -10.81
N GLY A 659 8.19 12.35 -10.47
CA GLY A 659 9.37 12.68 -11.26
C GLY A 659 10.38 11.53 -11.28
N PRO A 660 11.35 11.58 -12.19
CA PRO A 660 12.35 10.52 -12.29
C PRO A 660 13.25 10.47 -11.05
N PRO A 661 13.74 9.28 -10.66
CA PRO A 661 14.73 9.17 -9.61
C PRO A 661 16.08 9.76 -10.04
N PRO A 662 16.95 10.17 -9.09
CA PRO A 662 18.33 10.52 -9.41
C PRO A 662 19.02 9.38 -10.18
N PRO A 663 19.98 9.66 -11.09
CA PRO A 663 20.66 8.63 -11.87
C PRO A 663 21.33 7.52 -11.02
N SER A 664 21.77 7.86 -9.80
CA SER A 664 22.33 6.90 -8.83
C SER A 664 21.30 5.95 -8.20
N SER A 665 20.02 6.13 -8.51
CA SER A 665 18.88 5.46 -7.87
C SER A 665 17.83 5.03 -8.89
N CYS A 666 18.25 4.76 -10.13
CA CYS A 666 17.42 4.20 -11.18
C CYS A 666 16.78 2.86 -10.79
N ARG A 667 15.72 2.49 -11.49
CA ARG A 667 14.86 1.33 -11.24
C ARG A 667 15.39 0.10 -11.98
N ALA A 668 15.63 -0.97 -11.22
CA ALA A 668 16.07 -2.26 -11.76
C ALA A 668 14.92 -3.02 -12.44
N ALA A 669 15.25 -4.08 -13.18
CA ALA A 669 14.25 -4.91 -13.83
C ALA A 669 13.24 -5.50 -12.81
N GLY A 670 11.96 -5.46 -13.14
CA GLY A 670 10.86 -5.88 -12.26
C GLY A 670 10.39 -4.82 -11.26
N GLN A 671 11.06 -3.67 -11.17
CA GLN A 671 10.60 -2.54 -10.34
C GLN A 671 9.64 -1.63 -11.12
N GLY A 672 8.78 -0.90 -10.40
CA GLY A 672 7.88 0.08 -10.98
C GLY A 672 8.63 1.18 -11.74
N CYS A 673 8.03 1.71 -12.81
CA CYS A 673 8.54 2.87 -13.57
C CYS A 673 7.42 3.67 -14.22
N GLY A 674 7.58 4.99 -14.28
CA GLY A 674 6.62 5.98 -14.79
C GLY A 674 7.10 6.63 -16.08
N GLY A 675 8.34 6.36 -16.48
CA GLY A 675 8.95 6.70 -17.75
C GLY A 675 10.24 5.92 -17.96
N ASN A 676 10.79 5.96 -19.18
CA ASN A 676 12.05 5.26 -19.50
C ASN A 676 13.23 5.78 -18.69
N ASP A 677 13.23 7.07 -18.37
CA ASP A 677 14.29 7.72 -17.59
C ASP A 677 14.36 7.23 -16.14
N ASP A 678 13.35 6.48 -15.69
CA ASP A 678 13.34 5.88 -14.37
C ASP A 678 14.18 4.61 -14.31
N CYS A 679 14.31 3.89 -15.43
CA CYS A 679 14.92 2.57 -15.46
C CYS A 679 16.45 2.64 -15.61
N CYS A 680 17.16 1.72 -14.97
CA CYS A 680 18.60 1.62 -15.12
C CYS A 680 18.99 1.26 -16.55
N ASP A 681 20.17 1.74 -16.98
CA ASP A 681 20.66 1.65 -18.35
C ASP A 681 20.35 0.31 -19.04
N THR A 682 19.81 0.39 -20.26
CA THR A 682 19.31 -0.69 -21.16
C THR A 682 17.89 -1.24 -20.89
N LEU A 683 17.24 -0.83 -19.80
CA LEU A 683 15.85 -1.22 -19.51
C LEU A 683 14.85 -0.18 -20.05
N THR A 684 13.66 -0.65 -20.41
CA THR A 684 12.54 0.22 -20.83
C THR A 684 11.35 0.06 -19.92
N CYS A 685 10.61 1.15 -19.76
CA CYS A 685 9.40 1.14 -18.96
C CYS A 685 8.22 0.61 -19.77
N VAL A 686 7.72 -0.58 -19.42
CA VAL A 686 6.60 -1.24 -20.12
C VAL A 686 5.57 -1.68 -19.09
N ALA A 687 4.31 -1.29 -19.29
CA ALA A 687 3.23 -1.56 -18.34
C ALA A 687 3.60 -1.19 -16.89
N ASN A 688 4.23 -0.03 -16.74
CA ASN A 688 4.74 0.52 -15.49
C ASN A 688 5.77 -0.34 -14.75
N THR A 689 6.49 -1.22 -15.46
CA THR A 689 7.55 -2.04 -14.90
C THR A 689 8.81 -1.93 -15.76
N CYS A 690 9.99 -1.77 -15.14
CA CYS A 690 11.26 -1.81 -15.86
C CYS A 690 11.50 -3.22 -16.37
N THR A 691 11.67 -3.35 -17.68
CA THR A 691 11.87 -4.64 -18.34
C THR A 691 13.06 -4.56 -19.28
N ALA A 692 13.78 -5.68 -19.41
CA ALA A 692 14.81 -5.81 -20.43
C ALA A 692 14.12 -5.86 -21.80
N GLN A 693 14.67 -5.18 -22.79
CA GLN A 693 14.15 -5.28 -24.16
C GLN A 693 14.28 -6.74 -24.63
N VAL A 694 13.14 -7.41 -24.79
CA VAL A 694 13.08 -8.66 -25.53
C VAL A 694 12.89 -8.27 -26.99
N PHE A 695 13.93 -8.44 -27.80
CA PHE A 695 13.85 -8.31 -29.25
C PHE A 695 13.05 -9.47 -29.85
#